data_AF-A0A9J8C698-F1
#
_entry.id   AF-A0A9J8C698-F1
#
_cell.length_a   1.000
_cell.length_b   1.000
_cell.length_c   1.000
_cell.angle_alpha   90.00
_cell.angle_beta   90.00
_cell.angle_gamma   90.00
#
_symmetry.space_group_name_H-M   'P 1'
#
loop_
_entity.id
_entity.type
_entity.pdbx_description
1 polymer ?
#
loop_
_entity_poly.entity_id
_entity_poly.type
_entity_poly.pdbx_seq_one_letter_code
_entity_poly.pdbx_strand_id
1 'polypeptide(L)'
;MDLASEAHVLVVLLTCLFLMCRAQEKDYTIKEEQPENMRIGNLRKDLNLNLDPDIKLSSALQFKPVYKTGDVPLVKVEASTGEIFTTANRIDREKLCSGVFTEKRCFYEIEVAVLPDEIFRLVKIRFLIEDINDNAPLFQSTVINISIPENTAINSRYPVPSAFDPDIGINGIQHYELVKSVSEFGLDIIETPEGDKWPQLIVQQSLDRETKDTFVMKIKVEDGGTPPKSSTAILQVTVSDVNDNRPVFKDSEVEVNVPENAPVGTSVTHLHATDADLGSNAQIHFSFSNQISPATKRHFAIDSTTGLITIKQPLDREVNPVHKLIVLASDGSSTPSRATVTVNVTDINDNVPSIDTRYIMNLVNGTVLLSENAPLNTKIALITVTDRDADLNGKVTCYTDHDVPFRLKPVFNDQFLLETAAPLDYETTREYAIRIVASDSGKPPLNTSAMVLIKIKDENDNVPVFPQPEIQLSIPENNDPGTQLIKISATDADSGSNALIIYSLGPDAPDGFNIDPRSGILSVVKRLDREKQEKYSFTVIARDNGSTPLQSNVTVKLIVQDQNDNSPAFTHPEYNFYVPENLPLYGTVGLITVTDADAGDNAVVTLSIINGKDNFIIDPKTGVIKPNITFDREQQSSYTFVVKAVDAGQMQTTSYAKVTINVVDVNDNRPVFVIPSSNYSYDLVPSTTSPGSVVTRVFAIDNDTGMNAELQYSIIGGSPRGLFAIDKTTGNITLQEKIVAADQGLHRLVVKVKDLGQPESLHAIALVHLFVNDTVSNATFIQEQLRKSLETPLERNIGDNEVTPQTNGYVIVVIAIIAGTMTVILVIFVTALVRCRQTPRHKVVQKSKQSGEWVSPNQEGRQIKKKKKKKKRSPKSLLLNFVTIEEPKSDDPTHEHINGTLDLPVELEEQTMGKYNWATTPTTFKPDSPDLAKHYKSASPQPTFQIKPETPVAPKKHHVIQELPLDNTFVVGCDSLSKCSSSSSDPYSVSECSCQGGFKAAGQIHTRQNQSQTPDKTFPVVPATCPHKQTQRRVTFHLPDGSQESCSDSGLGEQEPSSSASITQPLPLGFPQDEYYEQTSPNSRTEGDGNSDPESNPSGTDRCCTVGRSSAVFICSGRKNSYHAFH
;
A
#
# COMPACT_ATOMS: atom_id res chain seq x y z
N MET A 1 -0.49 -147.44 41.23
CA MET A 1 0.31 -148.58 41.69
C MET A 1 0.42 -149.54 40.53
N ASP A 2 1.65 -149.90 40.18
CA ASP A 2 2.02 -151.13 39.44
C ASP A 2 1.40 -151.38 38.05
N LEU A 3 1.63 -152.60 37.57
CA LEU A 3 1.00 -153.26 36.41
C LEU A 3 1.53 -152.88 35.02
N ALA A 4 2.85 -152.98 34.87
CA ALA A 4 3.41 -153.61 33.67
C ALA A 4 2.98 -155.11 33.63
N SER A 5 1.72 -155.38 33.23
CA SER A 5 1.14 -156.73 33.28
C SER A 5 0.09 -157.08 32.20
N GLU A 6 -0.33 -156.16 31.33
CA GLU A 6 -1.37 -156.46 30.32
C GLU A 6 -0.84 -156.67 28.89
N ALA A 7 0.45 -156.38 28.65
CA ALA A 7 1.09 -156.39 27.32
C ALA A 7 1.18 -157.77 26.62
N HIS A 8 0.68 -158.85 27.22
CA HIS A 8 0.72 -160.21 26.67
C HIS A 8 -0.65 -160.86 26.45
N VAL A 9 -1.75 -160.29 26.97
CA VAL A 9 -3.10 -160.79 26.67
C VAL A 9 -3.64 -160.18 25.37
N LEU A 10 -3.37 -158.89 25.14
CA LEU A 10 -3.86 -158.17 23.96
C LEU A 10 -3.23 -158.66 22.64
N VAL A 11 -1.96 -159.08 22.67
CA VAL A 11 -1.20 -159.50 21.46
C VAL A 11 -1.79 -160.77 20.83
N VAL A 12 -2.26 -161.72 21.64
CA VAL A 12 -2.90 -162.95 21.15
C VAL A 12 -4.32 -162.69 20.63
N LEU A 13 -5.02 -161.71 21.20
CA LEU A 13 -6.35 -161.30 20.71
C LEU A 13 -6.27 -160.54 19.37
N LEU A 14 -5.27 -159.67 19.19
CA LEU A 14 -5.05 -158.97 17.92
C LEU A 14 -4.78 -159.93 16.76
N THR A 15 -4.01 -161.01 16.98
CA THR A 15 -3.63 -161.94 15.91
C THR A 15 -4.78 -162.76 15.33
N CYS A 16 -5.93 -162.87 16.00
CA CYS A 16 -7.12 -163.54 15.45
C CYS A 16 -8.13 -162.60 14.78
N LEU A 17 -8.03 -161.27 14.96
CA LEU A 17 -8.98 -160.29 14.40
C LEU A 17 -8.57 -159.74 13.02
N PHE A 18 -7.32 -159.97 12.59
CA PHE A 18 -6.75 -159.38 11.37
C PHE A 18 -7.04 -160.15 10.05
N LEU A 19 -7.90 -161.17 10.08
CA LEU A 19 -8.01 -162.17 8.99
C LEU A 19 -9.38 -162.29 8.30
N MET A 20 -10.34 -161.40 8.59
CA MET A 20 -11.60 -161.31 7.84
C MET A 20 -11.99 -159.85 7.53
N CYS A 21 -12.52 -159.64 6.34
CA CYS A 21 -12.97 -158.36 5.76
C CYS A 21 -11.87 -157.30 5.53
N ARG A 22 -11.42 -157.18 4.28
CA ARG A 22 -10.78 -155.96 3.74
C ARG A 22 -11.68 -155.36 2.66
N ALA A 23 -12.05 -154.08 2.80
CA ALA A 23 -12.51 -153.28 1.67
C ALA A 23 -11.33 -153.00 0.73
N GLN A 24 -11.61 -152.72 -0.54
CA GLN A 24 -10.60 -152.50 -1.58
C GLN A 24 -10.92 -151.20 -2.34
N GLU A 25 -9.94 -150.30 -2.43
CA GLU A 25 -10.08 -149.01 -3.12
C GLU A 25 -9.39 -149.04 -4.49
N LYS A 26 -9.88 -148.23 -5.43
CA LYS A 26 -9.32 -148.11 -6.77
C LYS A 26 -9.45 -146.69 -7.32
N ASP A 27 -8.32 -146.10 -7.70
CA ASP A 27 -8.29 -144.78 -8.35
C ASP A 27 -8.27 -144.93 -9.89
N TYR A 28 -8.96 -144.01 -10.56
CA TYR A 28 -8.88 -143.73 -12.00
C TYR A 28 -8.62 -142.24 -12.21
N THR A 29 -8.10 -141.89 -13.39
CA THR A 29 -7.92 -140.51 -13.82
C THR A 29 -8.85 -140.24 -15.00
N ILE A 30 -9.52 -139.09 -14.99
CA ILE A 30 -10.43 -138.65 -16.05
C ILE A 30 -10.17 -137.17 -16.31
N LYS A 31 -10.14 -136.76 -17.57
CA LYS A 31 -10.22 -135.33 -17.91
C LYS A 31 -11.66 -134.86 -17.76
N GLU A 32 -11.88 -133.57 -17.59
CA GLU A 32 -13.23 -133.04 -17.71
C GLU A 32 -13.75 -133.01 -19.16
N GLU A 33 -15.01 -132.61 -19.33
CA GLU A 33 -15.72 -132.43 -20.60
C GLU A 33 -15.68 -133.62 -21.57
N GLN A 34 -15.41 -134.83 -21.06
CA GLN A 34 -15.35 -136.04 -21.88
C GLN A 34 -16.74 -136.42 -22.42
N PRO A 35 -16.81 -136.92 -23.67
CA PRO A 35 -18.07 -137.34 -24.29
C PRO A 35 -18.67 -138.56 -23.58
N GLU A 36 -19.99 -138.71 -23.69
CA GLU A 36 -20.75 -139.83 -23.16
C GLU A 36 -20.29 -141.20 -23.72
N ASN A 37 -20.42 -142.26 -22.91
CA ASN A 37 -20.02 -143.64 -23.21
C ASN A 37 -18.51 -143.82 -23.52
N MET A 38 -17.64 -142.88 -23.11
CA MET A 38 -16.20 -143.09 -23.08
C MET A 38 -15.84 -144.07 -21.95
N ARG A 39 -15.08 -145.11 -22.29
CA ARG A 39 -14.61 -146.15 -21.37
C ARG A 39 -13.49 -145.63 -20.45
N ILE A 40 -13.70 -145.70 -19.14
CA ILE A 40 -12.77 -145.23 -18.11
C ILE A 40 -11.92 -146.38 -17.52
N GLY A 41 -12.52 -147.56 -17.31
CA GLY A 41 -11.84 -148.68 -16.60
C GLY A 41 -12.56 -150.02 -16.68
N ASN A 42 -11.97 -151.08 -16.09
CA ASN A 42 -12.62 -152.39 -15.96
C ASN A 42 -12.32 -152.99 -14.58
N LEU A 43 -13.28 -152.87 -13.66
CA LEU A 43 -13.17 -153.33 -12.27
C LEU A 43 -12.89 -154.83 -12.15
N ARG A 44 -13.47 -155.66 -13.03
CA ARG A 44 -13.27 -157.12 -12.98
C ARG A 44 -11.80 -157.50 -13.19
N LYS A 45 -11.14 -156.84 -14.15
CA LYS A 45 -9.70 -156.98 -14.43
C LYS A 45 -8.87 -156.28 -13.36
N ASP A 46 -9.21 -155.05 -13.02
CA ASP A 46 -8.40 -154.15 -12.20
C ASP A 46 -8.43 -154.49 -10.70
N LEU A 47 -9.37 -155.35 -10.27
CA LEU A 47 -9.46 -155.95 -8.93
C LEU A 47 -9.04 -157.44 -8.90
N ASN A 48 -8.67 -158.01 -10.04
CA ASN A 48 -8.18 -159.39 -10.22
C ASN A 48 -9.13 -160.49 -9.68
N LEU A 49 -10.42 -160.39 -10.01
CA LEU A 49 -11.50 -161.26 -9.51
C LEU A 49 -11.61 -162.57 -10.34
N ASN A 50 -10.64 -163.48 -10.18
CA ASN A 50 -10.70 -164.85 -10.70
C ASN A 50 -11.29 -165.82 -9.67
N LEU A 51 -11.94 -166.88 -10.18
CA LEU A 51 -12.61 -167.92 -9.39
C LEU A 51 -11.72 -169.15 -9.25
N ASP A 52 -11.63 -169.68 -8.03
CA ASP A 52 -10.91 -170.93 -7.71
C ASP A 52 -11.74 -172.13 -8.20
N PRO A 53 -11.22 -173.04 -9.06
CA PRO A 53 -12.04 -173.97 -9.83
C PRO A 53 -12.80 -175.03 -9.00
N ASP A 54 -12.44 -175.25 -7.74
CA ASP A 54 -13.15 -176.16 -6.83
C ASP A 54 -14.44 -175.53 -6.23
N ILE A 55 -14.70 -174.24 -6.43
CA ILE A 55 -15.91 -173.55 -5.94
C ILE A 55 -16.92 -173.34 -7.08
N LYS A 56 -18.05 -174.06 -7.02
CA LYS A 56 -19.20 -173.85 -7.91
C LYS A 56 -20.12 -172.78 -7.36
N LEU A 57 -20.08 -171.58 -7.94
CA LEU A 57 -20.96 -170.47 -7.60
C LEU A 57 -22.42 -170.75 -7.96
N SER A 58 -23.35 -170.13 -7.21
CA SER A 58 -24.79 -170.15 -7.50
C SER A 58 -25.18 -169.36 -8.75
N SER A 59 -24.40 -168.34 -9.12
CA SER A 59 -24.67 -167.45 -10.27
C SER A 59 -23.40 -166.74 -10.77
N ALA A 60 -23.50 -166.13 -11.96
CA ALA A 60 -22.39 -165.37 -12.55
C ALA A 60 -22.19 -164.01 -11.84
N LEU A 61 -20.92 -163.60 -11.69
CA LEU A 61 -20.51 -162.33 -11.07
C LEU A 61 -21.26 -161.12 -11.64
N GLN A 62 -21.84 -160.31 -10.74
CA GLN A 62 -22.48 -159.03 -11.06
C GLN A 62 -21.80 -157.87 -10.34
N PHE A 63 -21.70 -156.73 -11.02
CA PHE A 63 -21.22 -155.45 -10.48
C PHE A 63 -22.41 -154.48 -10.41
N LYS A 64 -22.75 -153.99 -9.22
CA LYS A 64 -23.83 -153.00 -9.03
C LYS A 64 -23.26 -151.74 -8.38
N PRO A 65 -23.28 -150.57 -9.05
CA PRO A 65 -22.93 -149.32 -8.41
C PRO A 65 -23.95 -148.98 -7.31
N VAL A 66 -23.44 -148.39 -6.23
CA VAL A 66 -24.20 -147.93 -5.08
C VAL A 66 -24.26 -146.40 -5.15
N TYR A 67 -25.47 -145.87 -5.37
CA TYR A 67 -25.75 -144.44 -5.42
C TYR A 67 -26.68 -144.06 -4.26
N LYS A 68 -26.57 -142.84 -3.70
CA LYS A 68 -27.55 -142.36 -2.70
C LYS A 68 -28.78 -141.85 -3.43
N THR A 69 -29.93 -141.89 -2.76
CA THR A 69 -31.23 -141.55 -3.35
C THR A 69 -31.31 -140.06 -3.72
N GLY A 70 -31.02 -139.73 -4.97
CA GLY A 70 -31.01 -138.36 -5.50
C GLY A 70 -29.72 -137.99 -6.24
N ASP A 71 -28.63 -138.77 -6.08
CA ASP A 71 -27.37 -138.53 -6.79
C ASP A 71 -27.54 -138.77 -8.30
N VAL A 72 -27.08 -137.82 -9.13
CA VAL A 72 -27.01 -137.99 -10.59
C VAL A 72 -25.71 -138.74 -10.92
N PRO A 73 -25.77 -139.93 -11.56
CA PRO A 73 -24.56 -140.68 -11.87
C PRO A 73 -23.80 -140.02 -13.01
N LEU A 74 -22.58 -139.52 -12.75
CA LEU A 74 -21.67 -139.02 -13.80
C LEU A 74 -21.00 -140.16 -14.56
N VAL A 75 -20.90 -141.34 -13.92
CA VAL A 75 -20.36 -142.58 -14.52
C VAL A 75 -21.32 -143.76 -14.37
N LYS A 76 -21.39 -144.58 -15.43
CA LYS A 76 -22.11 -145.86 -15.52
C LYS A 76 -21.14 -147.01 -15.24
N VAL A 77 -21.58 -148.04 -14.53
CA VAL A 77 -20.85 -149.32 -14.39
C VAL A 77 -21.66 -150.45 -15.02
N GLU A 78 -21.03 -151.20 -15.92
CA GLU A 78 -21.65 -152.25 -16.73
C GLU A 78 -21.75 -153.57 -15.95
N ALA A 79 -22.98 -154.03 -15.70
CA ALA A 79 -23.25 -154.96 -14.59
C ALA A 79 -22.67 -156.38 -14.75
N SER A 80 -22.36 -156.82 -15.98
CA SER A 80 -21.82 -158.17 -16.27
C SER A 80 -20.31 -158.20 -16.52
N THR A 81 -19.71 -157.05 -16.87
CA THR A 81 -18.28 -156.94 -17.24
C THR A 81 -17.46 -156.16 -16.22
N GLY A 82 -18.10 -155.32 -15.41
CA GLY A 82 -17.42 -154.40 -14.48
C GLY A 82 -16.79 -153.19 -15.18
N GLU A 83 -17.19 -152.88 -16.41
CA GLU A 83 -16.62 -151.77 -17.19
C GLU A 83 -17.27 -150.43 -16.83
N ILE A 84 -16.44 -149.40 -16.68
CA ILE A 84 -16.88 -148.06 -16.29
C ILE A 84 -16.91 -147.17 -17.54
N PHE A 85 -17.99 -146.41 -17.71
CA PHE A 85 -18.20 -145.46 -18.80
C PHE A 85 -18.68 -144.10 -18.29
N THR A 86 -18.41 -143.01 -19.00
CA THR A 86 -19.05 -141.70 -18.79
C THR A 86 -20.54 -141.74 -19.14
N THR A 87 -21.36 -140.89 -18.50
CA THR A 87 -22.79 -140.70 -18.86
C THR A 87 -23.02 -139.43 -19.69
N ALA A 88 -24.27 -139.16 -20.07
CA ALA A 88 -24.71 -137.90 -20.68
C ALA A 88 -24.44 -136.65 -19.81
N ASN A 89 -24.26 -136.80 -18.50
CA ASN A 89 -23.92 -135.70 -17.61
C ASN A 89 -22.40 -135.53 -17.61
N ARG A 90 -21.91 -134.46 -18.23
CA ARG A 90 -20.47 -134.18 -18.29
C ARG A 90 -19.90 -133.92 -16.89
N ILE A 91 -18.63 -134.25 -16.76
CA ILE A 91 -17.79 -133.90 -15.62
C ILE A 91 -17.20 -132.52 -15.95
N ASP A 92 -17.48 -131.54 -15.11
CA ASP A 92 -17.15 -130.10 -15.26
C ASP A 92 -16.48 -129.71 -13.93
N ARG A 93 -15.18 -129.39 -13.96
CA ARG A 93 -14.34 -129.24 -12.76
C ARG A 93 -14.67 -127.96 -12.02
N GLU A 94 -14.95 -126.89 -12.75
CA GLU A 94 -15.29 -125.55 -12.24
C GLU A 94 -16.47 -125.65 -11.29
N LYS A 95 -17.50 -126.40 -11.69
CA LYS A 95 -18.74 -126.57 -10.95
C LYS A 95 -18.72 -127.71 -9.94
N LEU A 96 -17.92 -128.75 -10.15
CA LEU A 96 -17.77 -129.85 -9.18
C LEU A 96 -16.86 -129.49 -8.01
N CYS A 97 -15.84 -128.64 -8.24
CA CYS A 97 -14.85 -128.25 -7.24
C CYS A 97 -14.88 -126.76 -6.86
N SER A 98 -15.88 -125.98 -7.32
CA SER A 98 -16.15 -124.62 -6.83
C SER A 98 -16.27 -124.58 -5.30
N GLY A 99 -15.25 -124.03 -4.63
CA GLY A 99 -15.23 -123.82 -3.18
C GLY A 99 -14.20 -124.62 -2.38
N VAL A 100 -13.52 -125.62 -2.96
CA VAL A 100 -12.49 -126.42 -2.25
C VAL A 100 -11.08 -125.94 -2.60
N PHE A 101 -10.76 -124.70 -2.22
CA PHE A 101 -9.50 -124.03 -2.55
C PHE A 101 -8.22 -124.63 -1.91
N THR A 102 -8.36 -125.63 -1.04
CA THR A 102 -7.25 -126.19 -0.23
C THR A 102 -6.63 -127.48 -0.76
N GLU A 103 -7.21 -128.13 -1.77
CA GLU A 103 -6.67 -129.38 -2.33
C GLU A 103 -6.40 -129.24 -3.83
N LYS A 104 -5.12 -129.38 -4.25
CA LYS A 104 -4.68 -129.25 -5.66
C LYS A 104 -5.12 -130.40 -6.58
N ARG A 105 -6.21 -131.11 -6.24
CA ARG A 105 -6.72 -132.31 -6.92
C ARG A 105 -8.23 -132.42 -6.71
N CYS A 106 -8.99 -132.27 -7.79
CA CYS A 106 -10.43 -132.44 -7.76
C CYS A 106 -10.78 -133.94 -7.83
N PHE A 107 -11.58 -134.46 -6.88
CA PHE A 107 -11.91 -135.88 -6.78
C PHE A 107 -13.44 -136.11 -6.76
N TYR A 108 -13.91 -137.06 -7.57
CA TYR A 108 -15.29 -137.58 -7.54
C TYR A 108 -15.28 -139.05 -7.11
N GLU A 109 -16.15 -139.47 -6.19
CA GLU A 109 -16.13 -140.82 -5.59
C GLU A 109 -17.44 -141.58 -5.81
N ILE A 110 -17.35 -142.90 -6.05
CA ILE A 110 -18.50 -143.83 -6.06
C ILE A 110 -18.16 -145.13 -5.32
N GLU A 111 -19.17 -145.94 -5.02
CA GLU A 111 -19.02 -147.29 -4.49
C GLU A 111 -19.67 -148.33 -5.42
N VAL A 112 -19.08 -149.53 -5.51
CA VAL A 112 -19.59 -150.64 -6.35
C VAL A 112 -19.58 -151.93 -5.56
N ALA A 113 -20.73 -152.59 -5.48
CA ALA A 113 -20.90 -153.91 -4.89
C ALA A 113 -20.68 -155.02 -5.93
N VAL A 114 -19.98 -156.09 -5.53
CA VAL A 114 -19.76 -157.32 -6.29
C VAL A 114 -20.58 -158.44 -5.66
N LEU A 115 -21.30 -159.20 -6.50
CA LEU A 115 -22.25 -160.26 -6.13
C LEU A 115 -22.00 -161.52 -6.99
N PRO A 116 -22.43 -162.74 -6.60
CA PRO A 116 -23.32 -163.10 -5.47
C PRO A 116 -22.64 -163.09 -4.09
N ASP A 117 -23.46 -163.26 -3.04
CA ASP A 117 -23.10 -163.17 -1.62
C ASP A 117 -21.91 -164.04 -1.21
N GLU A 118 -21.74 -165.20 -1.87
CA GLU A 118 -20.58 -166.11 -1.77
C GLU A 118 -19.22 -165.40 -1.91
N ILE A 119 -19.18 -164.27 -2.63
CA ILE A 119 -17.98 -163.44 -2.83
C ILE A 119 -18.33 -161.94 -2.69
N PHE A 120 -19.24 -161.59 -1.78
CA PHE A 120 -19.64 -160.18 -1.59
C PHE A 120 -18.43 -159.29 -1.30
N ARG A 121 -18.26 -158.22 -2.09
CA ARG A 121 -17.26 -157.17 -1.85
C ARG A 121 -17.85 -155.80 -2.18
N LEU A 122 -17.53 -154.81 -1.35
CA LEU A 122 -17.74 -153.40 -1.68
C LEU A 122 -16.40 -152.78 -2.09
N VAL A 123 -16.41 -152.04 -3.19
CA VAL A 123 -15.23 -151.41 -3.80
C VAL A 123 -15.46 -149.91 -3.85
N LYS A 124 -14.58 -149.12 -3.23
CA LYS A 124 -14.60 -147.66 -3.36
C LYS A 124 -13.78 -147.24 -4.57
N ILE A 125 -14.32 -146.34 -5.39
CA ILE A 125 -13.68 -145.88 -6.61
C ILE A 125 -13.57 -144.35 -6.56
N ARG A 126 -12.40 -143.82 -6.90
CA ARG A 126 -12.17 -142.37 -6.97
C ARG A 126 -11.70 -141.98 -8.36
N PHE A 127 -12.25 -140.89 -8.89
CA PHE A 127 -11.89 -140.29 -10.16
C PHE A 127 -11.18 -138.98 -9.88
N LEU A 128 -9.88 -138.91 -10.18
CA LEU A 128 -9.12 -137.65 -10.22
C LEU A 128 -9.50 -136.93 -11.51
N ILE A 129 -10.05 -135.72 -11.38
CA ILE A 129 -10.46 -134.87 -12.50
C ILE A 129 -9.27 -133.99 -12.91
N GLU A 130 -8.82 -134.15 -14.14
CA GLU A 130 -7.79 -133.32 -14.79
C GLU A 130 -8.41 -132.12 -15.51
N ASP A 131 -7.82 -130.96 -15.24
CA ASP A 131 -8.16 -129.63 -15.75
C ASP A 131 -7.89 -129.45 -17.26
N ILE A 132 -8.76 -128.70 -17.95
CA ILE A 132 -8.61 -128.29 -19.35
C ILE A 132 -8.71 -126.76 -19.44
N ASN A 133 -7.84 -126.11 -20.21
CA ASN A 133 -7.98 -124.68 -20.52
C ASN A 133 -9.22 -124.45 -21.40
N ASP A 134 -10.37 -124.21 -20.78
CA ASP A 134 -11.66 -123.99 -21.45
C ASP A 134 -12.15 -122.54 -21.26
N ASN A 135 -11.88 -121.91 -20.10
CA ASN A 135 -12.10 -120.48 -19.84
C ASN A 135 -10.94 -119.62 -20.35
N ALA A 136 -11.02 -118.30 -20.12
CA ALA A 136 -10.01 -117.34 -20.55
C ALA A 136 -9.91 -116.15 -19.57
N PRO A 137 -8.71 -115.57 -19.37
CA PRO A 137 -8.50 -114.54 -18.35
C PRO A 137 -9.17 -113.22 -18.72
N LEU A 138 -10.06 -112.71 -17.86
CA LEU A 138 -10.93 -111.55 -18.13
C LEU A 138 -10.74 -110.43 -17.10
N PHE A 139 -10.54 -109.19 -17.57
CA PHE A 139 -10.60 -108.00 -16.73
C PHE A 139 -12.05 -107.63 -16.37
N GLN A 140 -12.29 -107.25 -15.11
CA GLN A 140 -13.61 -106.81 -14.62
C GLN A 140 -14.13 -105.52 -15.28
N SER A 141 -13.29 -104.79 -16.02
CA SER A 141 -13.67 -103.56 -16.74
C SER A 141 -12.80 -103.37 -17.98
N THR A 142 -13.41 -102.92 -19.08
CA THR A 142 -12.72 -102.71 -20.37
C THR A 142 -11.90 -101.42 -20.41
N VAL A 143 -12.14 -100.50 -19.48
CA VAL A 143 -11.35 -99.29 -19.24
C VAL A 143 -11.03 -99.22 -17.75
N ILE A 144 -9.76 -99.03 -17.43
CA ILE A 144 -9.23 -98.89 -16.08
C ILE A 144 -8.68 -97.46 -15.99
N ASN A 145 -9.28 -96.64 -15.13
CA ASN A 145 -8.86 -95.25 -14.89
C ASN A 145 -7.99 -95.18 -13.63
N ILE A 146 -6.81 -94.57 -13.72
CA ILE A 146 -5.93 -94.30 -12.57
C ILE A 146 -5.57 -92.81 -12.56
N SER A 147 -5.76 -92.15 -11.42
CA SER A 147 -5.30 -90.77 -11.22
C SER A 147 -3.97 -90.78 -10.47
N ILE A 148 -2.96 -90.06 -10.98
CA ILE A 148 -1.61 -90.01 -10.42
C ILE A 148 -1.17 -88.54 -10.29
N PRO A 149 -0.83 -88.03 -9.10
CA PRO A 149 -0.26 -86.68 -8.95
C PRO A 149 1.06 -86.51 -9.70
N GLU A 150 1.35 -85.36 -10.29
CA GLU A 150 2.61 -85.20 -11.03
C GLU A 150 3.86 -85.22 -10.16
N ASN A 151 3.76 -84.69 -8.94
CA ASN A 151 4.81 -84.73 -7.92
C ASN A 151 5.13 -86.15 -7.38
N THR A 152 4.55 -87.20 -7.98
CA THR A 152 4.78 -88.59 -7.64
C THR A 152 6.24 -88.99 -7.92
N ALA A 153 6.91 -89.50 -6.89
CA ALA A 153 8.30 -89.93 -6.98
C ALA A 153 8.47 -91.13 -7.94
N ILE A 154 9.57 -91.13 -8.70
CA ILE A 154 9.95 -92.27 -9.56
C ILE A 154 10.08 -93.55 -8.72
N ASN A 155 9.59 -94.67 -9.27
CA ASN A 155 9.36 -95.98 -8.64
C ASN A 155 8.13 -96.07 -7.72
N SER A 156 7.27 -95.04 -7.66
CA SER A 156 5.94 -95.16 -7.01
C SER A 156 5.05 -96.16 -7.75
N ARG A 157 4.22 -96.88 -6.98
CA ARG A 157 3.43 -98.04 -7.41
C ARG A 157 1.95 -97.81 -7.22
N TYR A 158 1.17 -98.03 -8.27
CA TYR A 158 -0.29 -97.92 -8.27
C TYR A 158 -0.90 -99.28 -8.59
N PRO A 159 -1.81 -99.81 -7.75
CA PRO A 159 -2.43 -101.11 -8.00
C PRO A 159 -3.32 -101.06 -9.25
N VAL A 160 -3.13 -102.01 -10.16
CA VAL A 160 -4.02 -102.23 -11.31
C VAL A 160 -4.94 -103.40 -10.95
N PRO A 161 -6.26 -103.31 -11.21
CA PRO A 161 -7.16 -104.45 -11.02
C PRO A 161 -6.68 -105.67 -11.79
N SER A 162 -6.50 -106.80 -11.10
CA SER A 162 -6.16 -108.07 -11.75
C SER A 162 -7.30 -108.57 -12.63
N ALA A 163 -6.95 -109.34 -13.64
CA ALA A 163 -7.93 -110.19 -14.33
C ALA A 163 -8.36 -111.35 -13.41
N PHE A 164 -9.44 -112.03 -13.81
CA PHE A 164 -9.91 -113.27 -13.19
C PHE A 164 -9.97 -114.37 -14.24
N ASP A 165 -9.63 -115.59 -13.84
CA ASP A 165 -9.60 -116.77 -14.68
C ASP A 165 -10.00 -118.00 -13.81
N PRO A 166 -11.02 -118.80 -14.20
CA PRO A 166 -11.42 -119.99 -13.45
C PRO A 166 -10.42 -121.15 -13.50
N ASP A 167 -9.60 -121.21 -14.55
CA ASP A 167 -8.71 -122.34 -14.85
C ASP A 167 -7.49 -122.38 -13.89
N ILE A 168 -6.96 -123.58 -13.59
CA ILE A 168 -5.95 -123.73 -12.52
C ILE A 168 -4.55 -124.10 -13.00
N GLY A 169 -3.55 -123.76 -12.19
CA GLY A 169 -2.16 -124.12 -12.46
C GLY A 169 -1.62 -123.41 -13.70
N ILE A 170 -1.24 -124.17 -14.74
CA ILE A 170 -0.73 -123.60 -15.99
C ILE A 170 -1.83 -123.00 -16.87
N ASN A 171 -3.08 -123.47 -16.73
CA ASN A 171 -4.19 -123.06 -17.59
C ASN A 171 -4.81 -121.71 -17.17
N GLY A 172 -4.53 -121.22 -15.96
CA GLY A 172 -4.90 -119.88 -15.51
C GLY A 172 -3.83 -118.81 -15.80
N ILE A 173 -4.05 -117.59 -15.31
CA ILE A 173 -3.24 -116.38 -15.56
C ILE A 173 -1.73 -116.62 -15.37
N GLN A 174 -0.95 -116.48 -16.45
CA GLN A 174 0.51 -116.58 -16.40
C GLN A 174 1.24 -115.25 -16.66
N HIS A 175 0.72 -114.40 -17.54
CA HIS A 175 1.42 -113.21 -18.00
C HIS A 175 0.53 -111.97 -18.05
N TYR A 176 1.11 -110.81 -17.69
CA TYR A 176 0.56 -109.49 -17.96
C TYR A 176 1.60 -108.66 -18.72
N GLU A 177 1.16 -107.90 -19.72
CA GLU A 177 2.00 -106.95 -20.46
C GLU A 177 1.28 -105.61 -20.72
N LEU A 178 2.05 -104.53 -20.87
CA LEU A 178 1.54 -103.24 -21.36
C LEU A 178 1.73 -103.15 -22.88
N VAL A 179 0.66 -103.41 -23.62
CA VAL A 179 0.59 -103.25 -25.07
C VAL A 179 0.45 -101.76 -25.40
N LYS A 180 1.42 -101.20 -26.13
CA LYS A 180 1.63 -99.74 -26.26
C LYS A 180 1.91 -99.06 -24.91
N SER A 181 2.90 -99.57 -24.18
CA SER A 181 3.53 -98.83 -23.09
C SER A 181 4.09 -97.49 -23.57
N VAL A 182 4.23 -96.57 -22.62
CA VAL A 182 4.98 -95.31 -22.78
C VAL A 182 6.21 -95.39 -21.85
N SER A 183 7.25 -94.61 -22.12
CA SER A 183 8.50 -94.62 -21.33
C SER A 183 8.33 -94.11 -19.89
N GLU A 184 7.20 -93.46 -19.63
CA GLU A 184 6.81 -92.81 -18.38
C GLU A 184 6.22 -93.82 -17.36
N PHE A 185 5.71 -94.99 -17.83
CA PHE A 185 5.09 -96.02 -17.00
C PHE A 185 5.53 -97.44 -17.36
N GLY A 186 5.98 -98.20 -16.35
CA GLY A 186 6.23 -99.63 -16.45
C GLY A 186 5.16 -100.47 -15.75
N LEU A 187 5.13 -101.77 -16.04
CA LEU A 187 4.33 -102.74 -15.28
C LEU A 187 5.25 -103.59 -14.42
N ASP A 188 4.85 -103.82 -13.17
CA ASP A 188 5.42 -104.84 -12.29
C ASP A 188 4.33 -105.85 -11.92
N ILE A 189 4.73 -107.06 -11.56
CA ILE A 189 3.82 -108.18 -11.27
C ILE A 189 4.25 -108.80 -9.95
N ILE A 190 3.42 -108.63 -8.92
CA ILE A 190 3.63 -109.26 -7.62
C ILE A 190 2.93 -110.62 -7.63
N GLU A 191 3.68 -111.69 -7.42
CA GLU A 191 3.15 -113.06 -7.29
C GLU A 191 2.92 -113.37 -5.80
N THR A 192 1.70 -113.81 -5.43
CA THR A 192 1.36 -114.21 -4.06
C THR A 192 1.95 -115.59 -3.73
N PRO A 193 2.16 -115.96 -2.46
CA PRO A 193 2.60 -117.32 -2.10
C PRO A 193 1.58 -118.41 -2.49
N GLU A 194 0.33 -118.02 -2.78
CA GLU A 194 -0.72 -118.88 -3.34
C GLU A 194 -0.55 -119.11 -4.86
N GLY A 195 0.05 -118.15 -5.57
CA GLY A 195 0.31 -118.18 -7.01
C GLY A 195 -0.45 -117.14 -7.85
N ASP A 196 -1.23 -116.24 -7.22
CA ASP A 196 -1.95 -115.18 -7.90
C ASP A 196 -1.01 -114.06 -8.36
N LYS A 197 -1.27 -113.48 -9.53
CA LYS A 197 -0.42 -112.45 -10.13
C LYS A 197 -1.13 -111.10 -10.14
N TRP A 198 -0.62 -110.15 -9.36
CA TRP A 198 -1.22 -108.83 -9.16
C TRP A 198 -0.41 -107.75 -9.89
N PRO A 199 -0.96 -107.13 -10.95
CA PRO A 199 -0.26 -106.08 -11.69
C PRO A 199 -0.21 -104.75 -10.92
N GLN A 200 0.94 -104.08 -10.95
CA GLN A 200 1.13 -102.72 -10.45
C GLN A 200 1.75 -101.84 -11.52
N LEU A 201 1.20 -100.63 -11.70
CA LEU A 201 1.79 -99.61 -12.56
C LEU A 201 2.90 -98.89 -11.79
N ILE A 202 4.13 -98.91 -12.33
CA ILE A 202 5.27 -98.16 -11.80
C ILE A 202 5.46 -96.87 -12.59
N VAL A 203 5.56 -95.74 -11.89
CA VAL A 203 6.01 -94.46 -12.46
C VAL A 203 7.52 -94.51 -12.72
N GLN A 204 7.94 -94.48 -13.98
CA GLN A 204 9.36 -94.66 -14.39
C GLN A 204 10.09 -93.34 -14.69
N GLN A 205 9.36 -92.25 -14.95
CA GLN A 205 9.90 -90.90 -15.11
C GLN A 205 9.05 -89.91 -14.32
N SER A 206 9.56 -88.69 -14.09
CA SER A 206 8.76 -87.59 -13.56
C SER A 206 7.58 -87.30 -14.49
N LEU A 207 6.41 -87.06 -13.90
CA LEU A 207 5.23 -86.61 -14.63
C LEU A 207 5.14 -85.07 -14.56
N ASP A 208 4.42 -84.48 -15.51
CA ASP A 208 4.30 -83.04 -15.75
C ASP A 208 3.00 -82.86 -16.55
N ARG A 209 1.98 -82.26 -15.93
CA ARG A 209 0.62 -82.13 -16.48
C ARG A 209 0.52 -80.98 -17.48
N GLU A 210 1.26 -79.89 -17.26
CA GLU A 210 1.33 -78.73 -18.17
C GLU A 210 1.90 -79.14 -19.54
N THR A 211 2.87 -80.05 -19.54
CA THR A 211 3.37 -80.73 -20.74
C THR A 211 2.37 -81.78 -21.24
N LYS A 212 1.81 -82.63 -20.35
CA LYS A 212 0.89 -83.72 -20.76
C LYS A 212 -0.01 -84.28 -19.64
N ASP A 213 -1.29 -83.93 -19.69
CA ASP A 213 -2.32 -84.33 -18.72
C ASP A 213 -2.73 -85.83 -18.75
N THR A 214 -2.57 -86.53 -19.88
CA THR A 214 -3.21 -87.83 -20.10
C THR A 214 -2.37 -88.84 -20.87
N PHE A 215 -2.45 -90.10 -20.46
CA PHE A 215 -1.76 -91.23 -21.05
C PHE A 215 -2.71 -92.41 -21.24
N VAL A 216 -2.80 -92.93 -22.46
CA VAL A 216 -3.70 -94.05 -22.81
C VAL A 216 -2.87 -95.23 -23.32
N MET A 217 -2.76 -96.24 -22.46
CA MET A 217 -2.08 -97.51 -22.71
C MET A 217 -3.12 -98.64 -22.88
N LYS A 218 -2.67 -99.86 -23.19
CA LYS A 218 -3.47 -101.07 -22.98
C LYS A 218 -2.72 -102.05 -22.10
N ILE A 219 -3.43 -102.72 -21.19
CA ILE A 219 -2.92 -103.90 -20.50
C ILE A 219 -3.52 -105.15 -21.16
N LYS A 220 -2.68 -106.16 -21.38
CA LYS A 220 -3.06 -107.49 -21.87
C LYS A 220 -2.72 -108.52 -20.80
N VAL A 221 -3.58 -109.52 -20.66
CA VAL A 221 -3.37 -110.68 -19.80
C VAL A 221 -3.43 -111.94 -20.66
N GLU A 222 -2.58 -112.93 -20.35
CA GLU A 222 -2.55 -114.23 -21.02
C GLU A 222 -2.49 -115.37 -19.99
N ASP A 223 -3.16 -116.47 -20.31
CA ASP A 223 -3.00 -117.75 -19.62
C ASP A 223 -1.73 -118.50 -20.13
N GLY A 224 -1.46 -119.67 -19.54
CA GLY A 224 -0.41 -120.58 -20.00
C GLY A 224 -0.93 -121.75 -20.84
N GLY A 225 -2.14 -121.64 -21.40
CA GLY A 225 -2.79 -122.67 -22.20
C GLY A 225 -2.05 -122.99 -23.51
N THR A 226 -2.46 -124.07 -24.17
CA THR A 226 -1.95 -124.42 -25.52
C THR A 226 -3.10 -124.80 -26.45
N PRO A 227 -3.61 -123.86 -27.30
CA PRO A 227 -3.15 -122.47 -27.47
C PRO A 227 -3.49 -121.59 -26.26
N PRO A 228 -2.69 -120.54 -25.98
CA PRO A 228 -3.00 -119.61 -24.90
C PRO A 228 -4.12 -118.65 -25.30
N LYS A 229 -4.97 -118.26 -24.35
CA LYS A 229 -6.01 -117.24 -24.53
C LYS A 229 -5.63 -115.96 -23.81
N SER A 230 -6.19 -114.84 -24.27
CA SER A 230 -5.85 -113.52 -23.75
C SER A 230 -7.01 -112.52 -23.86
N SER A 231 -7.00 -111.52 -22.98
CA SER A 231 -7.89 -110.36 -23.06
C SER A 231 -7.12 -109.05 -22.84
N THR A 232 -7.74 -107.91 -23.20
CA THR A 232 -7.11 -106.60 -23.07
C THR A 232 -8.07 -105.55 -22.50
N ALA A 233 -7.59 -104.74 -21.56
CA ALA A 233 -8.27 -103.53 -21.10
C ALA A 233 -7.49 -102.28 -21.54
N ILE A 234 -8.19 -101.15 -21.68
CA ILE A 234 -7.56 -99.84 -21.87
C ILE A 234 -7.16 -99.32 -20.48
N LEU A 235 -5.91 -98.91 -20.33
CA LEU A 235 -5.41 -98.29 -19.10
C LEU A 235 -5.24 -96.79 -19.36
N GLN A 236 -6.16 -95.99 -18.83
CA GLN A 236 -6.14 -94.53 -18.94
C GLN A 236 -5.60 -93.94 -17.63
N VAL A 237 -4.43 -93.32 -17.71
CA VAL A 237 -3.84 -92.58 -16.61
C VAL A 237 -4.10 -91.09 -16.82
N THR A 238 -4.72 -90.45 -15.84
CA THR A 238 -4.89 -89.00 -15.76
C THR A 238 -3.88 -88.45 -14.77
N VAL A 239 -3.04 -87.51 -15.19
CA VAL A 239 -2.17 -86.77 -14.28
C VAL A 239 -3.05 -85.77 -13.52
N SER A 240 -3.02 -85.81 -12.19
CA SER A 240 -3.78 -84.88 -11.36
C SER A 240 -2.90 -83.75 -10.86
N ASP A 241 -3.38 -82.53 -11.13
CA ASP A 241 -2.77 -81.24 -10.86
C ASP A 241 -2.23 -81.07 -9.42
N VAL A 242 -1.01 -80.55 -9.32
CA VAL A 242 -0.34 -80.14 -8.09
C VAL A 242 0.20 -78.73 -8.28
N ASN A 243 -0.01 -77.85 -7.29
CA ASN A 243 0.50 -76.48 -7.33
C ASN A 243 2.03 -76.42 -7.20
N ASP A 244 2.73 -76.49 -8.34
CA ASP A 244 4.20 -76.39 -8.45
C ASP A 244 4.69 -75.27 -9.38
N ASN A 245 3.81 -74.73 -10.24
CA ASN A 245 3.99 -73.42 -10.84
C ASN A 245 3.66 -72.30 -9.82
N ARG A 246 3.54 -71.06 -10.31
CA ARG A 246 3.19 -69.87 -9.53
C ARG A 246 2.82 -68.73 -10.48
N PRO A 247 2.09 -67.70 -10.04
CA PRO A 247 1.57 -66.68 -10.94
C PRO A 247 2.71 -65.88 -11.58
N VAL A 248 2.72 -65.72 -12.90
CA VAL A 248 3.70 -64.87 -13.60
C VAL A 248 3.03 -63.60 -14.07
N PHE A 249 3.47 -62.45 -13.55
CA PHE A 249 3.09 -61.14 -14.08
C PHE A 249 3.63 -60.96 -15.51
N LYS A 250 2.78 -60.44 -16.40
CA LYS A 250 3.16 -60.10 -17.77
C LYS A 250 4.23 -58.99 -17.82
N ASP A 251 4.05 -57.97 -16.98
CA ASP A 251 4.89 -56.78 -16.88
C ASP A 251 5.31 -56.62 -15.41
N SER A 252 6.62 -56.74 -15.11
CA SER A 252 7.13 -56.77 -13.73
C SER A 252 7.30 -55.38 -13.09
N GLU A 253 7.42 -54.35 -13.91
CA GLU A 253 7.52 -52.95 -13.51
C GLU A 253 6.59 -52.12 -14.41
N VAL A 254 5.75 -51.29 -13.82
CA VAL A 254 4.75 -50.47 -14.52
C VAL A 254 4.78 -49.05 -13.96
N GLU A 255 4.95 -48.05 -14.84
CA GLU A 255 4.87 -46.64 -14.45
C GLU A 255 3.56 -46.02 -14.95
N VAL A 256 2.91 -45.23 -14.10
CA VAL A 256 1.59 -44.64 -14.36
C VAL A 256 1.58 -43.20 -13.89
N ASN A 257 1.10 -42.28 -14.74
CA ASN A 257 0.92 -40.87 -14.39
C ASN A 257 -0.57 -40.63 -14.07
N VAL A 258 -0.86 -40.04 -12.90
CA VAL A 258 -2.23 -39.80 -12.40
C VAL A 258 -2.34 -38.39 -11.84
N PRO A 259 -3.31 -37.56 -12.24
CA PRO A 259 -3.49 -36.23 -11.64
C PRO A 259 -4.03 -36.34 -10.22
N GLU A 260 -3.60 -35.46 -9.32
CA GLU A 260 -3.99 -35.57 -7.91
C GLU A 260 -5.47 -35.37 -7.64
N ASN A 261 -6.10 -34.50 -8.43
CA ASN A 261 -7.54 -34.27 -8.43
C ASN A 261 -8.38 -35.44 -8.99
N ALA A 262 -7.75 -36.57 -9.35
CA ALA A 262 -8.44 -37.77 -9.80
C ALA A 262 -9.40 -38.28 -8.70
N PRO A 263 -10.70 -38.44 -9.00
CA PRO A 263 -11.69 -38.78 -7.98
C PRO A 263 -11.47 -40.19 -7.42
N VAL A 264 -11.85 -40.38 -6.15
CA VAL A 264 -11.86 -41.69 -5.49
C VAL A 264 -12.71 -42.67 -6.30
N GLY A 265 -12.17 -43.86 -6.56
CA GLY A 265 -12.72 -44.86 -7.49
C GLY A 265 -12.06 -44.88 -8.87
N THR A 266 -11.25 -43.87 -9.23
CA THR A 266 -10.51 -43.87 -10.51
C THR A 266 -9.57 -45.08 -10.61
N SER A 267 -9.63 -45.79 -11.74
CA SER A 267 -8.71 -46.87 -12.09
C SER A 267 -7.32 -46.32 -12.44
N VAL A 268 -6.30 -46.77 -11.72
CA VAL A 268 -4.89 -46.40 -11.92
C VAL A 268 -4.27 -47.28 -12.99
N THR A 269 -4.30 -48.60 -12.80
CA THR A 269 -3.84 -49.59 -13.78
C THR A 269 -4.44 -50.97 -13.48
N HIS A 270 -4.44 -51.85 -14.48
CA HIS A 270 -4.92 -53.22 -14.37
C HIS A 270 -3.73 -54.17 -14.55
N LEU A 271 -3.31 -54.85 -13.49
CA LEU A 271 -2.23 -55.82 -13.58
C LEU A 271 -2.72 -57.13 -14.21
N HIS A 272 -1.86 -57.79 -14.97
CA HIS A 272 -2.16 -59.08 -15.60
C HIS A 272 -1.10 -60.09 -15.18
N ALA A 273 -1.54 -61.18 -14.57
CA ALA A 273 -0.73 -62.34 -14.28
C ALA A 273 -1.42 -63.60 -14.81
N THR A 274 -0.64 -64.63 -15.09
CA THR A 274 -1.12 -65.94 -15.58
C THR A 274 -0.47 -67.05 -14.78
N ASP A 275 -1.23 -68.10 -14.48
CA ASP A 275 -0.70 -69.36 -13.96
C ASP A 275 -0.82 -70.48 -15.01
N ALA A 276 -0.10 -71.58 -14.78
CA ALA A 276 -0.06 -72.74 -15.69
C ALA A 276 -0.89 -73.93 -15.17
N ASP A 277 -1.03 -74.04 -13.84
CA ASP A 277 -1.82 -75.04 -13.11
C ASP A 277 -3.32 -75.04 -13.49
N LEU A 278 -4.12 -75.90 -12.85
CA LEU A 278 -5.55 -76.08 -13.12
C LEU A 278 -6.45 -75.75 -11.91
N GLY A 279 -7.65 -75.26 -12.19
CA GLY A 279 -8.73 -75.14 -11.20
C GLY A 279 -8.42 -74.16 -10.07
N SER A 280 -8.36 -74.65 -8.83
CA SER A 280 -8.04 -73.83 -7.65
C SER A 280 -6.57 -73.39 -7.62
N ASN A 281 -5.67 -74.20 -8.17
CA ASN A 281 -4.23 -73.92 -8.17
C ASN A 281 -3.91 -72.80 -9.18
N ALA A 282 -4.70 -72.69 -10.25
CA ALA A 282 -4.68 -71.56 -11.18
C ALA A 282 -5.30 -70.26 -10.63
N GLN A 283 -5.89 -70.24 -9.43
CA GLN A 283 -6.74 -69.14 -8.98
C GLN A 283 -5.92 -68.00 -8.34
N ILE A 284 -5.42 -67.11 -9.18
CA ILE A 284 -4.59 -65.96 -8.76
C ILE A 284 -5.37 -64.98 -7.86
N HIS A 285 -4.87 -64.76 -6.65
CA HIS A 285 -5.27 -63.68 -5.77
C HIS A 285 -4.24 -62.55 -5.70
N PHE A 286 -4.68 -61.32 -5.98
CA PHE A 286 -3.84 -60.12 -5.92
C PHE A 286 -3.89 -59.44 -4.55
N SER A 287 -2.75 -58.98 -4.05
CA SER A 287 -2.66 -58.26 -2.77
C SER A 287 -1.50 -57.26 -2.70
N PHE A 288 -1.60 -56.29 -1.79
CA PHE A 288 -0.53 -55.34 -1.53
C PHE A 288 0.48 -55.87 -0.51
N SER A 289 1.75 -55.96 -0.90
CA SER A 289 2.86 -56.35 -0.02
C SER A 289 2.90 -55.55 1.28
N ASN A 290 3.39 -56.18 2.35
CA ASN A 290 3.64 -55.53 3.63
C ASN A 290 4.90 -54.65 3.63
N GLN A 291 5.63 -54.58 2.51
CA GLN A 291 6.76 -53.68 2.28
C GLN A 291 6.34 -52.28 1.78
N ILE A 292 5.08 -52.07 1.40
CA ILE A 292 4.54 -50.74 1.02
C ILE A 292 4.40 -49.86 2.27
N SER A 293 4.69 -48.56 2.15
CA SER A 293 4.50 -47.63 3.27
C SER A 293 3.05 -47.58 3.77
N PRO A 294 2.80 -47.47 5.09
CA PRO A 294 1.43 -47.36 5.63
C PRO A 294 0.67 -46.12 5.17
N ALA A 295 1.36 -45.10 4.64
CA ALA A 295 0.73 -43.95 3.98
C ALA A 295 0.23 -44.34 2.58
N THR A 296 1.10 -44.89 1.72
CA THR A 296 0.71 -45.30 0.36
C THR A 296 -0.39 -46.37 0.37
N LYS A 297 -0.35 -47.34 1.30
CA LYS A 297 -1.37 -48.40 1.45
C LYS A 297 -2.76 -47.91 1.89
N ARG A 298 -2.94 -46.60 2.17
CA ARG A 298 -4.26 -45.97 2.39
C ARG A 298 -4.87 -45.37 1.12
N HIS A 299 -4.03 -44.79 0.25
CA HIS A 299 -4.44 -44.05 -0.94
C HIS A 299 -4.92 -44.95 -2.08
N PHE A 300 -4.50 -46.21 -2.10
CA PHE A 300 -4.86 -47.18 -3.15
C PHE A 300 -5.60 -48.39 -2.58
N ALA A 301 -6.51 -48.93 -3.39
CA ALA A 301 -7.09 -50.27 -3.24
C ALA A 301 -6.67 -51.14 -4.43
N ILE A 302 -6.71 -52.46 -4.24
CA ILE A 302 -6.56 -53.44 -5.31
C ILE A 302 -7.68 -54.47 -5.18
N ASP A 303 -8.31 -54.80 -6.30
CA ASP A 303 -9.24 -55.93 -6.40
C ASP A 303 -8.45 -57.24 -6.40
N SER A 304 -8.75 -58.12 -5.43
CA SER A 304 -8.06 -59.40 -5.23
C SER A 304 -8.34 -60.46 -6.30
N THR A 305 -9.21 -60.19 -7.27
CA THR A 305 -9.59 -61.11 -8.35
C THR A 305 -9.23 -60.55 -9.73
N THR A 306 -9.42 -59.25 -9.98
CA THR A 306 -9.08 -58.65 -11.29
C THR A 306 -7.68 -58.06 -11.36
N GLY A 307 -7.03 -57.78 -10.22
CA GLY A 307 -5.74 -57.07 -10.21
C GLY A 307 -5.84 -55.59 -10.59
N LEU A 308 -7.05 -55.04 -10.65
CA LEU A 308 -7.31 -53.61 -10.87
C LEU A 308 -6.92 -52.80 -9.63
N ILE A 309 -6.03 -51.81 -9.81
CA ILE A 309 -5.66 -50.83 -8.79
C ILE A 309 -6.54 -49.59 -8.95
N THR A 310 -7.15 -49.12 -7.87
CA THR A 310 -8.03 -47.93 -7.85
C THR A 310 -7.65 -46.95 -6.74
N ILE A 311 -7.88 -45.66 -6.96
CA ILE A 311 -7.74 -44.62 -5.94
C ILE A 311 -8.79 -44.82 -4.84
N LYS A 312 -8.36 -44.86 -3.58
CA LYS A 312 -9.18 -45.06 -2.38
C LYS A 312 -9.33 -43.81 -1.52
N GLN A 313 -8.34 -42.92 -1.54
CA GLN A 313 -8.37 -41.59 -0.93
C GLN A 313 -7.76 -40.59 -1.91
N PRO A 314 -8.15 -39.30 -1.89
CA PRO A 314 -7.57 -38.27 -2.75
C PRO A 314 -6.04 -38.27 -2.66
N LEU A 315 -5.39 -38.00 -3.79
CA LEU A 315 -3.94 -37.83 -3.84
C LEU A 315 -3.59 -36.36 -3.57
N ASP A 316 -2.33 -36.13 -3.22
CA ASP A 316 -1.76 -34.84 -2.79
C ASP A 316 -0.27 -34.92 -3.17
N ARG A 317 0.13 -34.20 -4.22
CA ARG A 317 1.48 -34.29 -4.80
C ARG A 317 2.49 -33.51 -3.96
N GLU A 318 2.07 -32.40 -3.34
CA GLU A 318 2.89 -31.56 -2.47
C GLU A 318 3.38 -32.35 -1.25
N VAL A 319 2.57 -33.30 -0.77
CA VAL A 319 2.91 -34.23 0.32
C VAL A 319 3.59 -35.51 -0.20
N ASN A 320 3.16 -36.12 -1.32
CA ASN A 320 3.84 -37.29 -1.92
C ASN A 320 3.73 -37.32 -3.47
N PRO A 321 4.74 -36.86 -4.23
CA PRO A 321 4.67 -36.84 -5.70
C PRO A 321 4.82 -38.21 -6.36
N VAL A 322 5.31 -39.23 -5.64
CA VAL A 322 5.55 -40.59 -6.20
C VAL A 322 5.19 -41.67 -5.18
N HIS A 323 4.26 -42.54 -5.56
CA HIS A 323 3.85 -43.70 -4.78
C HIS A 323 4.35 -45.00 -5.41
N LYS A 324 5.24 -45.71 -4.71
CA LYS A 324 5.67 -47.06 -5.12
C LYS A 324 4.81 -48.14 -4.44
N LEU A 325 4.07 -48.87 -5.25
CA LEU A 325 3.26 -50.03 -4.87
C LEU A 325 4.02 -51.31 -5.23
N ILE A 326 4.01 -52.30 -4.32
CA ILE A 326 4.55 -53.64 -4.56
C ILE A 326 3.38 -54.61 -4.45
N VAL A 327 2.89 -55.07 -5.60
CA VAL A 327 1.76 -56.01 -5.69
C VAL A 327 2.30 -57.43 -5.70
N LEU A 328 1.61 -58.30 -4.99
CA LEU A 328 1.83 -59.74 -4.94
C LEU A 328 0.69 -60.46 -5.65
N ALA A 329 1.01 -61.49 -6.41
CA ALA A 329 0.04 -62.44 -6.99
C ALA A 329 0.27 -63.82 -6.37
N SER A 330 -0.80 -64.42 -5.84
CA SER A 330 -0.78 -65.65 -5.05
C SER A 330 -1.93 -66.57 -5.46
N ASP A 331 -1.60 -67.66 -6.11
CA ASP A 331 -2.36 -68.90 -6.26
C ASP A 331 -2.74 -69.56 -4.92
N GLY A 332 -1.79 -69.63 -3.99
CA GLY A 332 -1.84 -70.48 -2.80
C GLY A 332 -0.50 -71.15 -2.47
N SER A 333 0.47 -71.08 -3.39
CA SER A 333 1.83 -71.57 -3.23
C SER A 333 2.58 -70.87 -2.10
N SER A 334 3.71 -71.48 -1.69
CA SER A 334 4.54 -70.95 -0.63
C SER A 334 5.25 -69.61 -0.95
N THR A 335 5.28 -69.17 -2.21
CA THR A 335 6.00 -67.98 -2.65
C THR A 335 5.24 -67.20 -3.73
N PRO A 336 4.45 -66.17 -3.37
CA PRO A 336 3.77 -65.33 -4.36
C PRO A 336 4.78 -64.55 -5.20
N SER A 337 4.45 -64.33 -6.47
CA SER A 337 5.25 -63.47 -7.34
C SER A 337 4.99 -61.99 -7.04
N ARG A 338 5.81 -61.10 -7.61
CA ARG A 338 5.78 -59.66 -7.33
C ARG A 338 5.91 -58.81 -8.60
N ALA A 339 5.19 -57.69 -8.62
CA ALA A 339 5.35 -56.61 -9.57
C ALA A 339 5.40 -55.26 -8.84
N THR A 340 6.12 -54.28 -9.40
CA THR A 340 6.23 -52.92 -8.87
C THR A 340 5.44 -51.96 -9.74
N VAL A 341 4.53 -51.19 -9.15
CA VAL A 341 3.83 -50.09 -9.83
C VAL A 341 4.30 -48.77 -9.26
N THR A 342 4.95 -47.94 -10.07
CA THR A 342 5.30 -46.56 -9.72
C THR A 342 4.18 -45.64 -10.20
N VAL A 343 3.41 -45.08 -9.27
CA VAL A 343 2.40 -44.06 -9.57
C VAL A 343 3.04 -42.70 -9.36
N ASN A 344 3.29 -41.98 -10.45
CA ASN A 344 3.71 -40.59 -10.44
C ASN A 344 2.47 -39.71 -10.39
N VAL A 345 2.39 -38.82 -9.39
CA VAL A 345 1.28 -37.88 -9.25
C VAL A 345 1.59 -36.64 -10.10
N THR A 346 0.70 -36.28 -11.02
CA THR A 346 0.90 -35.12 -11.90
C THR A 346 0.20 -33.89 -11.35
N ASP A 347 0.98 -32.82 -11.28
CA ASP A 347 0.63 -31.51 -10.74
C ASP A 347 -0.59 -30.85 -11.39
N ILE A 348 -1.46 -30.29 -10.54
CA ILE A 348 -2.62 -29.47 -10.87
C ILE A 348 -2.49 -28.14 -10.13
N ASN A 349 -2.87 -27.02 -10.77
CA ASN A 349 -2.81 -25.69 -10.16
C ASN A 349 -3.92 -25.53 -9.10
N ASP A 350 -3.60 -25.84 -7.85
CA ASP A 350 -4.54 -26.10 -6.74
C ASP A 350 -4.17 -25.31 -5.47
N ASN A 351 -2.89 -25.01 -5.26
CA ASN A 351 -2.46 -24.04 -4.26
C ASN A 351 -2.55 -22.60 -4.82
N VAL A 352 -2.47 -21.61 -3.93
CA VAL A 352 -2.45 -20.19 -4.31
C VAL A 352 -1.17 -19.52 -3.81
N PRO A 353 -0.64 -18.51 -4.53
CA PRO A 353 0.60 -17.86 -4.14
C PRO A 353 0.52 -17.27 -2.72
N SER A 354 1.36 -17.74 -1.81
CA SER A 354 1.45 -17.19 -0.45
C SER A 354 2.41 -16.00 -0.40
N ILE A 355 2.06 -14.93 0.32
CA ILE A 355 2.86 -13.70 0.41
C ILE A 355 3.28 -13.45 1.87
N ASP A 356 4.57 -13.59 2.17
CA ASP A 356 5.18 -13.22 3.45
C ASP A 356 5.88 -11.85 3.33
N THR A 357 5.42 -10.86 4.10
CA THR A 357 5.91 -9.48 4.05
C THR A 357 6.74 -9.15 5.29
N ARG A 358 8.07 -9.13 5.13
CA ARG A 358 9.04 -8.86 6.20
C ARG A 358 9.52 -7.42 6.13
N TYR A 359 8.97 -6.58 6.99
CA TYR A 359 9.33 -5.16 7.05
C TYR A 359 10.77 -4.95 7.51
N ILE A 360 11.47 -4.04 6.85
CA ILE A 360 12.86 -3.64 7.14
C ILE A 360 12.87 -2.44 8.11
N MET A 361 11.87 -1.57 8.00
CA MET A 361 11.60 -0.50 8.95
C MET A 361 10.66 -0.94 10.08
N ASN A 362 10.78 -0.31 11.24
CA ASN A 362 9.90 -0.57 12.39
C ASN A 362 8.46 -0.11 12.09
N LEU A 363 7.48 -0.95 12.44
CA LEU A 363 6.06 -0.62 12.31
C LEU A 363 5.54 0.15 13.52
N VAL A 364 4.83 1.24 13.27
CA VAL A 364 4.06 1.99 14.26
C VAL A 364 2.59 1.66 14.05
N ASN A 365 1.95 1.05 15.05
CA ASN A 365 0.55 0.62 15.02
C ASN A 365 0.15 -0.20 13.76
N GLY A 366 1.06 -1.04 13.27
CA GLY A 366 0.85 -1.86 12.07
C GLY A 366 1.12 -1.15 10.72
N THR A 367 1.56 0.11 10.75
CA THR A 367 1.90 0.89 9.54
C THR A 367 3.39 1.23 9.49
N VAL A 368 3.95 1.32 8.28
CA VAL A 368 5.29 1.88 8.07
C VAL A 368 5.20 3.40 8.18
N LEU A 369 6.10 4.03 8.94
CA LEU A 369 6.26 5.48 8.95
C LEU A 369 7.52 5.84 8.14
N LEU A 370 7.36 6.66 7.10
CA LEU A 370 8.43 7.00 6.15
C LEU A 370 8.47 8.52 5.94
N SER A 371 9.61 9.16 6.13
CA SER A 371 9.79 10.59 5.82
C SER A 371 9.62 10.84 4.32
N GLU A 372 9.06 11.98 3.93
CA GLU A 372 9.01 12.36 2.51
C GLU A 372 10.38 12.67 1.92
N ASN A 373 11.31 13.18 2.74
CA ASN A 373 12.70 13.42 2.35
C ASN A 373 13.50 12.13 2.11
N ALA A 374 12.87 10.96 2.27
CA ALA A 374 13.51 9.66 2.10
C ALA A 374 14.08 9.53 0.67
N PRO A 375 15.38 9.24 0.52
CA PRO A 375 16.01 9.16 -0.78
C PRO A 375 15.42 8.03 -1.62
N LEU A 376 15.55 8.15 -2.95
CA LEU A 376 15.22 7.08 -3.89
C LEU A 376 15.93 5.78 -3.51
N ASN A 377 15.27 4.64 -3.75
CA ASN A 377 15.73 3.30 -3.35
C ASN A 377 15.79 3.08 -1.82
N THR A 378 15.04 3.84 -1.02
CA THR A 378 14.86 3.57 0.42
C THR A 378 14.10 2.26 0.61
N LYS A 379 14.64 1.36 1.44
CA LYS A 379 14.21 -0.04 1.56
C LYS A 379 13.12 -0.21 2.63
N ILE A 380 11.98 -0.77 2.23
CA ILE A 380 10.75 -0.74 3.04
C ILE A 380 10.44 -2.12 3.63
N ALA A 381 10.30 -3.12 2.75
CA ALA A 381 10.00 -4.50 3.12
C ALA A 381 10.62 -5.48 2.12
N LEU A 382 10.97 -6.67 2.59
CA LEU A 382 11.26 -7.83 1.76
C LEU A 382 9.98 -8.68 1.66
N ILE A 383 9.45 -8.80 0.46
CA ILE A 383 8.26 -9.59 0.14
C ILE A 383 8.75 -10.92 -0.42
N THR A 384 8.46 -12.01 0.27
CA THR A 384 8.72 -13.37 -0.22
C THR A 384 7.39 -13.94 -0.71
N VAL A 385 7.34 -14.32 -1.98
CA VAL A 385 6.22 -15.06 -2.54
C VAL A 385 6.64 -16.53 -2.60
N THR A 386 5.74 -17.44 -2.25
CA THR A 386 5.97 -18.89 -2.39
C THR A 386 4.68 -19.57 -2.82
N ASP A 387 4.77 -20.39 -3.86
CA ASP A 387 3.77 -21.40 -4.15
C ASP A 387 4.25 -22.80 -3.73
N ARG A 388 3.38 -23.81 -3.84
CA ARG A 388 3.68 -25.22 -3.53
C ARG A 388 3.64 -26.12 -4.76
N ASP A 389 2.85 -25.73 -5.75
CA ASP A 389 2.69 -26.43 -7.03
C ASP A 389 4.03 -26.47 -7.80
N ALA A 390 4.11 -27.24 -8.88
CA ALA A 390 5.33 -27.49 -9.65
C ALA A 390 5.45 -26.66 -10.93
N ASP A 391 6.66 -26.64 -11.50
CA ASP A 391 7.01 -26.15 -12.84
C ASP A 391 6.45 -24.76 -13.23
N LEU A 392 5.26 -24.70 -13.84
CA LEU A 392 4.60 -23.45 -14.25
C LEU A 392 3.50 -23.02 -13.27
N ASN A 393 2.85 -23.98 -12.61
CA ASN A 393 1.85 -23.72 -11.60
C ASN A 393 2.55 -23.13 -10.36
N GLY A 394 3.68 -23.72 -9.95
CA GLY A 394 4.55 -23.17 -8.91
C GLY A 394 5.24 -21.84 -9.23
N LYS A 395 5.11 -21.32 -10.46
CA LYS A 395 5.90 -20.17 -10.93
C LYS A 395 5.16 -18.85 -10.78
N VAL A 396 5.52 -18.12 -9.73
CA VAL A 396 4.90 -16.85 -9.36
C VAL A 396 5.44 -15.63 -10.10
N THR A 397 4.58 -14.63 -10.23
CA THR A 397 4.87 -13.27 -10.67
C THR A 397 4.28 -12.30 -9.64
N CYS A 398 4.99 -11.21 -9.34
CA CYS A 398 4.61 -10.28 -8.28
C CYS A 398 4.66 -8.82 -8.79
N TYR A 399 3.57 -8.07 -8.61
CA TYR A 399 3.40 -6.72 -9.13
C TYR A 399 2.54 -5.86 -8.20
N THR A 400 2.56 -4.54 -8.38
CA THR A 400 1.62 -3.61 -7.72
C THR A 400 0.41 -3.38 -8.62
N ASP A 401 -0.78 -3.31 -8.04
CA ASP A 401 -2.04 -3.19 -8.79
C ASP A 401 -2.26 -1.83 -9.46
N HIS A 402 -1.57 -0.78 -8.99
CA HIS A 402 -1.61 0.59 -9.51
C HIS A 402 -0.19 1.12 -9.66
N ASP A 403 -0.04 2.17 -10.47
CA ASP A 403 1.19 2.97 -10.50
C ASP A 403 1.29 3.79 -9.21
N VAL A 404 2.43 3.68 -8.52
CA VAL A 404 2.69 4.22 -7.18
C VAL A 404 4.17 4.60 -7.08
N PRO A 405 4.58 5.55 -6.20
CA PRO A 405 5.98 5.99 -6.08
C PRO A 405 6.93 4.95 -5.44
N PHE A 406 6.57 3.66 -5.49
CA PHE A 406 7.28 2.52 -4.91
C PHE A 406 7.38 1.41 -5.96
N ARG A 407 8.48 0.65 -5.98
CA ARG A 407 8.66 -0.47 -6.90
C ARG A 407 9.03 -1.77 -6.19
N LEU A 408 8.63 -2.87 -6.80
CA LEU A 408 9.05 -4.22 -6.44
C LEU A 408 10.28 -4.59 -7.27
N LYS A 409 11.45 -4.65 -6.62
CA LYS A 409 12.71 -5.03 -7.25
C LYS A 409 13.02 -6.50 -6.94
N PRO A 410 13.11 -7.40 -7.94
CA PRO A 410 13.52 -8.78 -7.68
C PRO A 410 14.95 -8.83 -7.13
N VAL A 411 15.20 -9.70 -6.17
CA VAL A 411 16.50 -9.84 -5.47
C VAL A 411 17.09 -11.25 -5.67
N PHE A 412 16.29 -12.26 -5.36
CA PHE A 412 16.55 -13.69 -5.54
C PHE A 412 15.22 -14.37 -5.92
N ASN A 413 15.23 -15.69 -6.18
CA ASN A 413 14.02 -16.44 -6.52
C ASN A 413 12.86 -16.07 -5.60
N ASP A 414 11.80 -15.57 -6.21
CA ASP A 414 10.50 -15.24 -5.62
C ASP A 414 10.56 -14.24 -4.43
N GLN A 415 11.68 -13.50 -4.32
CA GLN A 415 11.91 -12.47 -3.32
C GLN A 415 12.05 -11.09 -3.96
N PHE A 416 11.18 -10.18 -3.53
CA PHE A 416 11.02 -8.83 -4.05
C PHE A 416 11.26 -7.79 -2.94
N LEU A 417 12.17 -6.86 -3.17
CA LEU A 417 12.40 -5.72 -2.30
C LEU A 417 11.45 -4.58 -2.69
N LEU A 418 10.58 -4.18 -1.76
CA LEU A 418 9.81 -2.94 -1.89
C LEU A 418 10.72 -1.75 -1.54
N GLU A 419 10.94 -0.86 -2.50
CA GLU A 419 11.78 0.33 -2.35
C GLU A 419 11.15 1.57 -3.01
N THR A 420 11.49 2.77 -2.53
CA THR A 420 11.02 4.04 -3.14
C THR A 420 11.54 4.18 -4.58
N ALA A 421 10.64 4.51 -5.51
CA ALA A 421 10.91 4.63 -6.94
C ALA A 421 10.89 6.09 -7.44
N ALA A 422 10.10 6.94 -6.78
CA ALA A 422 9.98 8.37 -7.02
C ALA A 422 10.14 9.13 -5.69
N PRO A 423 10.36 10.46 -5.69
CA PRO A 423 10.25 11.26 -4.48
C PRO A 423 8.84 11.16 -3.87
N LEU A 424 8.76 11.44 -2.57
CA LEU A 424 7.53 11.47 -1.80
C LEU A 424 7.23 12.92 -1.39
N ASP A 425 5.97 13.20 -1.09
CA ASP A 425 5.39 14.53 -0.91
C ASP A 425 4.14 14.36 -0.02
N TYR A 426 4.18 14.92 1.19
CA TYR A 426 3.13 14.80 2.21
C TYR A 426 1.92 15.69 1.90
N GLU A 427 2.13 16.89 1.34
CA GLU A 427 1.09 17.83 0.92
C GLU A 427 0.18 17.20 -0.13
N THR A 428 0.76 16.49 -1.08
CA THR A 428 0.08 15.77 -2.16
C THR A 428 -0.49 14.44 -1.68
N THR A 429 0.23 13.60 -0.93
CA THR A 429 -0.30 12.28 -0.48
C THR A 429 0.32 11.77 0.82
N ARG A 430 -0.47 11.90 1.89
CA ARG A 430 -0.09 11.59 3.28
C ARG A 430 -0.02 10.09 3.61
N GLU A 431 -0.78 9.25 2.92
CA GLU A 431 -0.85 7.80 3.20
C GLU A 431 -1.00 6.99 1.90
N TYR A 432 -0.23 5.91 1.78
CA TYR A 432 -0.26 4.98 0.65
C TYR A 432 -0.69 3.59 1.09
N ALA A 433 -1.70 3.03 0.41
CA ALA A 433 -2.20 1.68 0.61
C ALA A 433 -1.82 0.80 -0.59
N ILE A 434 -0.59 0.27 -0.57
CA ILE A 434 -0.01 -0.45 -1.70
C ILE A 434 -0.58 -1.88 -1.72
N ARG A 435 -1.39 -2.19 -2.74
CA ARG A 435 -1.82 -3.58 -3.00
C ARG A 435 -0.78 -4.29 -3.86
N ILE A 436 -0.05 -5.20 -3.22
CA ILE A 436 0.86 -6.16 -3.85
C ILE A 436 0.01 -7.34 -4.30
N VAL A 437 0.15 -7.77 -5.55
CA VAL A 437 -0.54 -8.93 -6.12
C VAL A 437 0.51 -9.95 -6.55
N ALA A 438 0.35 -11.19 -6.07
CA ALA A 438 1.06 -12.35 -6.57
C ALA A 438 0.11 -13.20 -7.41
N SER A 439 0.56 -13.63 -8.59
CA SER A 439 -0.17 -14.53 -9.48
C SER A 439 0.78 -15.63 -9.95
N ASP A 440 0.30 -16.87 -9.96
CA ASP A 440 1.03 -17.98 -10.60
C ASP A 440 1.08 -17.84 -12.15
N SER A 441 1.67 -18.83 -12.82
CA SER A 441 1.65 -18.97 -14.28
C SER A 441 0.74 -20.12 -14.75
N GLY A 442 -0.21 -20.52 -13.91
CA GLY A 442 -1.16 -21.60 -14.08
C GLY A 442 -2.26 -21.35 -15.11
N LYS A 443 -3.13 -22.36 -15.30
CA LYS A 443 -4.24 -22.33 -16.28
C LYS A 443 -5.49 -23.06 -15.76
N PRO A 444 -6.48 -22.34 -15.19
CA PRO A 444 -6.51 -20.89 -14.96
C PRO A 444 -5.45 -20.48 -13.92
N PRO A 445 -4.93 -19.24 -13.98
CA PRO A 445 -4.02 -18.76 -12.96
C PRO A 445 -4.77 -18.35 -11.69
N LEU A 446 -4.19 -18.61 -10.53
CA LEU A 446 -4.68 -18.20 -9.22
C LEU A 446 -3.82 -17.04 -8.68
N ASN A 447 -4.43 -16.20 -7.84
CA ASN A 447 -3.77 -15.02 -7.32
C ASN A 447 -4.19 -14.66 -5.88
N THR A 448 -3.27 -13.97 -5.22
CA THR A 448 -3.38 -13.50 -3.83
C THR A 448 -2.92 -12.06 -3.78
N SER A 449 -3.45 -11.26 -2.84
CA SER A 449 -2.99 -9.89 -2.62
C SER A 449 -2.73 -9.55 -1.17
N ALA A 450 -1.63 -8.84 -0.91
CA ALA A 450 -1.27 -8.29 0.39
C ALA A 450 -1.31 -6.75 0.36
N MET A 451 -1.65 -6.12 1.49
CA MET A 451 -1.71 -4.66 1.62
C MET A 451 -0.56 -4.18 2.50
N VAL A 452 0.26 -3.27 1.97
CA VAL A 452 1.29 -2.54 2.73
C VAL A 452 0.81 -1.11 2.94
N LEU A 453 0.62 -0.73 4.21
CA LEU A 453 0.21 0.60 4.63
C LEU A 453 1.42 1.44 5.03
N ILE A 454 1.65 2.53 4.30
CA ILE A 454 2.74 3.48 4.53
C ILE A 454 2.13 4.84 4.85
N LYS A 455 2.45 5.40 6.00
CA LYS A 455 2.16 6.80 6.33
C LYS A 455 3.40 7.64 6.07
N ILE A 456 3.22 8.75 5.37
CA ILE A 456 4.28 9.72 5.16
C ILE A 456 4.42 10.57 6.43
N LYS A 457 5.66 10.82 6.82
CA LYS A 457 6.01 11.75 7.90
C LYS A 457 6.44 13.07 7.27
N ASP A 458 5.54 14.03 7.40
CA ASP A 458 5.75 15.49 7.40
C ASP A 458 7.14 15.92 7.91
N GLU A 459 7.88 16.63 7.05
CA GLU A 459 9.07 17.43 7.37
C GLU A 459 8.76 18.92 7.20
N ASN A 460 9.72 19.81 7.45
CA ASN A 460 9.49 21.26 7.37
C ASN A 460 10.17 21.82 6.11
N ASP A 461 9.61 21.59 4.93
CA ASP A 461 10.21 21.98 3.64
C ASP A 461 9.45 23.08 2.87
N ASN A 462 8.18 23.33 3.18
CA ASN A 462 7.50 24.55 2.76
C ASN A 462 7.85 25.74 3.68
N VAL A 463 7.47 26.95 3.26
CA VAL A 463 7.68 28.17 4.06
C VAL A 463 6.35 28.89 4.23
N PRO A 464 6.14 29.66 5.32
CA PRO A 464 4.91 30.42 5.49
C PRO A 464 4.70 31.40 4.32
N VAL A 465 3.69 31.21 3.47
CA VAL A 465 3.47 32.05 2.28
C VAL A 465 2.45 33.15 2.56
N PHE A 466 2.81 34.41 2.30
CA PHE A 466 1.84 35.52 2.27
C PHE A 466 1.11 35.56 0.91
N PRO A 467 -0.23 35.72 0.87
CA PRO A 467 -0.98 35.79 -0.40
C PRO A 467 -0.60 36.96 -1.33
N GLN A 468 0.06 37.99 -0.81
CA GLN A 468 0.54 39.17 -1.54
C GLN A 468 1.93 39.57 -1.00
N PRO A 469 2.88 40.01 -1.85
CA PRO A 469 4.22 40.43 -1.41
C PRO A 469 4.24 41.81 -0.75
N GLU A 470 3.16 42.58 -0.92
CA GLU A 470 2.99 43.93 -0.40
C GLU A 470 1.54 44.12 0.05
N ILE A 471 1.34 44.66 1.26
CA ILE A 471 0.03 45.01 1.82
C ILE A 471 -0.01 46.53 1.94
N GLN A 472 -0.91 47.18 1.19
CA GLN A 472 -1.14 48.62 1.27
C GLN A 472 -2.30 48.92 2.22
N LEU A 473 -2.07 49.86 3.13
CA LEU A 473 -3.00 50.26 4.19
C LEU A 473 -3.12 51.78 4.23
N SER A 474 -4.26 52.29 4.69
CA SER A 474 -4.48 53.70 4.98
C SER A 474 -5.13 53.86 6.35
N ILE A 475 -4.61 54.76 7.18
CA ILE A 475 -5.20 55.14 8.47
C ILE A 475 -5.28 56.66 8.55
N PRO A 476 -6.37 57.27 9.07
CA PRO A 476 -6.34 58.66 9.51
C PRO A 476 -5.24 58.90 10.55
N GLU A 477 -4.66 60.09 10.54
CA GLU A 477 -3.89 60.57 11.68
C GLU A 477 -4.75 60.88 12.91
N ASN A 478 -4.10 61.29 14.00
CA ASN A 478 -4.72 61.48 15.31
C ASN A 478 -5.46 60.23 15.85
N ASN A 479 -5.20 59.04 15.26
CA ASN A 479 -5.74 57.75 15.67
C ASN A 479 -5.54 57.47 17.16
N ASP A 480 -6.43 56.69 17.76
CA ASP A 480 -6.23 56.27 19.14
C ASP A 480 -5.12 55.21 19.28
N PRO A 481 -4.29 55.26 20.33
CA PRO A 481 -3.32 54.22 20.62
C PRO A 481 -4.02 52.87 20.86
N GLY A 482 -3.54 51.82 20.19
CA GLY A 482 -4.16 50.49 20.18
C GLY A 482 -5.08 50.23 18.99
N THR A 483 -5.27 51.21 18.08
CA THR A 483 -6.07 51.01 16.85
C THR A 483 -5.52 49.85 16.02
N GLN A 484 -6.40 48.90 15.69
CA GLN A 484 -6.07 47.75 14.83
C GLN A 484 -6.18 48.16 13.36
N LEU A 485 -5.18 47.82 12.56
CA LEU A 485 -5.11 48.14 11.13
C LEU A 485 -5.73 47.03 10.27
N ILE A 486 -5.21 45.81 10.40
CA ILE A 486 -5.60 44.65 9.60
C ILE A 486 -5.16 43.37 10.31
N LYS A 487 -5.86 42.25 10.05
CA LYS A 487 -5.33 40.92 10.32
C LYS A 487 -4.45 40.47 9.15
N ILE A 488 -3.14 40.42 9.36
CA ILE A 488 -2.20 39.80 8.42
C ILE A 488 -2.32 38.28 8.56
N SER A 489 -2.25 37.55 7.44
CA SER A 489 -2.19 36.09 7.43
C SER A 489 -1.21 35.62 6.37
N ALA A 490 -0.35 34.69 6.76
CA ALA A 490 0.30 33.75 5.85
C ALA A 490 -0.46 32.41 5.91
N THR A 491 -0.09 31.49 5.03
CA THR A 491 -0.53 30.10 4.99
C THR A 491 0.70 29.21 4.78
N ASP A 492 0.83 28.17 5.58
CA ASP A 492 1.83 27.12 5.36
C ASP A 492 1.15 25.86 4.80
N ALA A 493 1.93 24.99 4.17
CA ALA A 493 1.42 23.77 3.53
C ALA A 493 1.59 22.52 4.40
N ASP A 494 2.65 22.50 5.21
CA ASP A 494 3.02 21.44 6.16
C ASP A 494 1.92 21.16 7.23
N SER A 495 2.26 20.36 8.25
CA SER A 495 1.35 19.90 9.30
C SER A 495 1.85 20.20 10.72
N GLY A 496 0.95 20.05 11.69
CA GLY A 496 1.27 20.06 13.13
C GLY A 496 2.04 21.30 13.61
N SER A 497 3.32 21.11 13.96
CA SER A 497 4.24 22.18 14.39
C SER A 497 4.84 22.96 13.23
N ASN A 498 4.97 22.34 12.07
CA ASN A 498 5.67 22.90 10.92
C ASN A 498 4.77 23.95 10.25
N ALA A 499 3.45 23.73 10.18
CA ALA A 499 2.50 24.78 9.79
C ALA A 499 2.09 25.75 10.91
N LEU A 500 2.72 25.74 12.10
CA LEU A 500 2.35 26.62 13.21
C LEU A 500 3.02 28.00 13.08
N ILE A 501 2.40 28.86 12.28
CA ILE A 501 2.92 30.21 11.99
C ILE A 501 2.89 31.12 13.23
N ILE A 502 4.03 31.75 13.51
CA ILE A 502 4.25 32.82 14.47
C ILE A 502 4.61 34.12 13.71
N TYR A 503 3.87 35.19 13.99
CA TYR A 503 4.08 36.50 13.36
C TYR A 503 5.03 37.39 14.19
N SER A 504 5.81 38.22 13.51
CA SER A 504 6.69 39.22 14.14
C SER A 504 6.91 40.44 13.23
N LEU A 505 7.29 41.57 13.84
CA LEU A 505 7.72 42.74 13.07
C LEU A 505 9.19 42.59 12.65
N GLY A 506 9.50 43.04 11.43
CA GLY A 506 10.87 43.06 10.93
C GLY A 506 11.75 44.12 11.62
N PRO A 507 13.08 44.03 11.47
CA PRO A 507 14.04 44.97 12.08
C PRO A 507 13.99 46.39 11.47
N ASP A 508 13.15 46.61 10.46
CA ASP A 508 12.84 47.89 9.83
C ASP A 508 11.53 48.52 10.33
N ALA A 509 10.79 47.84 11.23
CA ALA A 509 9.56 48.34 11.81
C ALA A 509 9.78 49.53 12.77
N PRO A 510 9.09 50.68 12.59
CA PRO A 510 9.22 51.82 13.48
C PRO A 510 8.64 51.59 14.89
N ASP A 511 9.27 52.19 15.90
CA ASP A 511 8.71 52.33 17.24
C ASP A 511 7.32 52.99 17.16
N GLY A 512 6.26 52.21 17.44
CA GLY A 512 4.88 52.65 17.28
C GLY A 512 3.93 51.64 16.62
N PHE A 513 4.44 50.54 16.06
CA PHE A 513 3.61 49.42 15.59
C PHE A 513 3.79 48.19 16.48
N ASN A 514 2.77 47.35 16.55
CA ASN A 514 2.80 46.07 17.24
C ASN A 514 1.98 45.02 16.46
N ILE A 515 2.40 43.75 16.47
CA ILE A 515 1.66 42.63 15.88
C ILE A 515 1.44 41.53 16.92
N ASP A 516 0.24 40.98 16.98
CA ASP A 516 -0.04 39.78 17.78
C ASP A 516 0.65 38.56 17.13
N PRO A 517 1.58 37.87 17.82
CA PRO A 517 2.32 36.76 17.23
C PRO A 517 1.47 35.54 16.84
N ARG A 518 0.24 35.40 17.34
CA ARG A 518 -0.65 34.27 17.04
C ARG A 518 -1.89 34.66 16.23
N SER A 519 -2.46 35.84 16.46
CA SER A 519 -3.63 36.28 15.66
C SER A 519 -3.26 37.03 14.38
N GLY A 520 -2.01 37.51 14.24
CA GLY A 520 -1.55 38.28 13.08
C GLY A 520 -2.15 39.69 12.97
N ILE A 521 -2.86 40.15 14.01
CA ILE A 521 -3.46 41.50 14.04
C ILE A 521 -2.34 42.53 14.19
N LEU A 522 -2.17 43.37 13.17
CA LEU A 522 -1.29 44.54 13.19
C LEU A 522 -2.03 45.73 13.82
N SER A 523 -1.35 46.46 14.70
CA SER A 523 -1.90 47.58 15.47
C SER A 523 -0.91 48.73 15.59
N VAL A 524 -1.44 49.94 15.81
CA VAL A 524 -0.64 51.16 16.05
C VAL A 524 -0.71 51.50 17.54
N VAL A 525 0.41 51.43 18.25
CA VAL A 525 0.49 51.68 19.71
C VAL A 525 0.76 53.16 20.06
N LYS A 526 0.71 54.05 19.08
CA LYS A 526 0.84 55.51 19.22
C LYS A 526 -0.18 56.24 18.34
N ARG A 527 -0.35 57.54 18.57
CA ARG A 527 -0.95 58.43 17.57
C ARG A 527 0.06 58.68 16.44
N LEU A 528 -0.42 58.68 15.20
CA LEU A 528 0.35 59.13 14.03
C LEU A 528 0.05 60.61 13.77
N ASP A 529 1.04 61.32 13.23
CA ASP A 529 0.93 62.70 12.71
C ASP A 529 1.66 62.73 11.35
N ARG A 530 1.01 63.32 10.34
CA ARG A 530 1.33 63.16 8.91
C ARG A 530 2.33 64.22 8.44
N GLU A 531 2.30 65.42 9.03
CA GLU A 531 3.21 66.55 8.83
C GLU A 531 4.66 66.12 9.06
N LYS A 532 4.85 65.19 10.01
CA LYS A 532 6.14 64.59 10.35
C LYS A 532 6.45 63.31 9.59
N GLN A 533 5.46 62.47 9.26
CA GLN A 533 5.69 61.20 8.55
C GLN A 533 4.44 60.66 7.82
N GLU A 534 4.12 61.24 6.67
CA GLU A 534 3.03 60.82 5.75
C GLU A 534 2.95 59.33 5.38
N LYS A 535 4.07 58.59 5.40
CA LYS A 535 4.15 57.21 4.93
C LYS A 535 5.11 56.37 5.77
N TYR A 536 4.70 55.14 6.09
CA TYR A 536 5.56 54.11 6.68
C TYR A 536 5.67 52.92 5.72
N SER A 537 6.85 52.31 5.68
CA SER A 537 7.13 51.08 4.93
C SER A 537 8.02 50.20 5.79
N PHE A 538 7.55 49.01 6.16
CA PHE A 538 8.30 48.06 6.99
C PHE A 538 7.91 46.61 6.68
N THR A 539 8.74 45.65 7.07
CA THR A 539 8.43 44.23 6.89
C THR A 539 7.71 43.61 8.08
N VAL A 540 6.83 42.67 7.78
CA VAL A 540 6.25 41.72 8.74
C VAL A 540 6.74 40.32 8.36
N ILE A 541 7.19 39.56 9.35
CA ILE A 541 7.77 38.23 9.18
C ILE A 541 6.76 37.19 9.66
N ALA A 542 6.47 36.19 8.83
CA ALA A 542 5.84 34.95 9.24
C ALA A 542 6.92 33.88 9.32
N ARG A 543 6.95 33.15 10.43
CA ARG A 543 7.92 32.09 10.72
C ARG A 543 7.18 30.88 11.26
N ASP A 544 7.56 29.68 10.85
CA ASP A 544 6.98 28.45 11.40
C ASP A 544 7.47 28.14 12.84
N ASN A 545 7.07 26.98 13.35
CA ASN A 545 7.60 26.38 14.57
C ASN A 545 8.20 24.98 14.29
N GLY A 546 8.90 24.84 13.17
CA GLY A 546 9.63 23.63 12.77
C GLY A 546 10.85 23.33 13.62
N SER A 547 11.51 22.21 13.33
CA SER A 547 12.80 21.86 13.95
C SER A 547 13.96 22.73 13.41
N THR A 548 13.87 23.17 12.15
CA THR A 548 14.78 24.13 11.50
C THR A 548 13.96 25.27 10.89
N PRO A 549 13.52 26.27 11.67
CA PRO A 549 12.45 27.15 11.23
C PRO A 549 12.71 27.97 9.98
N LEU A 550 11.77 27.90 9.04
CA LEU A 550 11.70 28.68 7.82
C LEU A 550 10.80 29.91 8.04
N GLN A 551 11.00 30.91 7.20
CA GLN A 551 10.32 32.20 7.34
C GLN A 551 10.28 32.98 6.04
N SER A 552 9.20 33.73 5.85
CA SER A 552 9.04 34.70 4.77
C SER A 552 8.73 36.09 5.33
N ASN A 553 8.72 37.10 4.46
CA ASN A 553 8.34 38.46 4.82
C ASN A 553 7.41 39.11 3.78
N VAL A 554 6.52 39.98 4.27
CA VAL A 554 5.65 40.84 3.48
C VAL A 554 5.95 42.30 3.77
N THR A 555 5.91 43.15 2.75
CA THR A 555 6.10 44.60 2.94
C THR A 555 4.76 45.26 3.26
N VAL A 556 4.64 45.83 4.46
CA VAL A 556 3.49 46.67 4.81
C VAL A 556 3.81 48.12 4.44
N LYS A 557 2.98 48.74 3.60
CA LYS A 557 3.01 50.17 3.33
C LYS A 557 1.77 50.83 3.90
N LEU A 558 1.97 51.65 4.93
CA LEU A 558 0.91 52.43 5.56
C LEU A 558 1.00 53.88 5.10
N ILE A 559 -0.08 54.39 4.52
CA ILE A 559 -0.26 55.80 4.19
C ILE A 559 -1.05 56.44 5.33
N VAL A 560 -0.54 57.52 5.89
CA VAL A 560 -1.29 58.33 6.85
C VAL A 560 -2.20 59.28 6.06
N GLN A 561 -3.50 59.27 6.38
CA GLN A 561 -4.49 60.14 5.77
C GLN A 561 -4.64 61.43 6.57
N ASP A 562 -4.60 62.53 5.81
CA ASP A 562 -4.64 63.92 6.25
C ASP A 562 -5.94 64.26 7.00
N GLN A 563 -5.82 64.96 8.14
CA GLN A 563 -6.94 65.64 8.81
C GLN A 563 -6.64 67.12 8.96
N ASN A 564 -7.68 67.95 8.90
CA ASN A 564 -7.56 69.41 9.02
C ASN A 564 -7.35 69.83 10.50
N ASP A 565 -6.19 69.50 11.07
CA ASP A 565 -5.86 69.69 12.50
C ASP A 565 -4.92 70.87 12.76
N ASN A 566 -4.24 71.37 11.72
CA ASN A 566 -3.51 72.63 11.78
C ASN A 566 -4.45 73.80 11.40
N SER A 567 -3.88 74.98 11.15
CA SER A 567 -4.65 76.16 10.77
C SER A 567 -3.80 77.14 9.95
N PRO A 568 -4.39 77.92 9.02
CA PRO A 568 -3.64 78.79 8.12
C PRO A 568 -2.73 79.77 8.87
N ALA A 569 -1.42 79.67 8.72
CA ALA A 569 -0.46 80.53 9.41
C ALA A 569 -0.03 81.72 8.53
N PHE A 570 -0.38 82.95 8.91
CA PHE A 570 0.20 84.15 8.29
C PHE A 570 1.69 84.24 8.62
N THR A 571 2.53 84.58 7.64
CA THR A 571 3.98 84.72 7.87
C THR A 571 4.37 85.80 8.89
N HIS A 572 3.49 86.79 9.10
CA HIS A 572 3.64 87.88 10.07
C HIS A 572 2.27 88.21 10.70
N PRO A 573 2.18 88.59 11.99
CA PRO A 573 0.91 88.96 12.64
C PRO A 573 0.41 90.35 12.21
N GLU A 574 1.32 91.24 11.84
CA GLU A 574 1.03 92.56 11.27
C GLU A 574 1.85 92.78 9.99
N TYR A 575 1.19 93.31 8.95
CA TYR A 575 1.83 93.75 7.70
C TYR A 575 1.72 95.26 7.60
N ASN A 576 2.84 95.94 7.31
CA ASN A 576 2.88 97.38 7.12
C ASN A 576 3.38 97.66 5.69
N PHE A 577 2.50 98.19 4.84
CA PHE A 577 2.79 98.60 3.48
C PHE A 577 2.93 100.13 3.40
N TYR A 578 3.68 100.61 2.41
CA TYR A 578 3.90 102.02 2.11
C TYR A 578 3.65 102.21 0.62
N VAL A 579 2.72 103.10 0.27
CA VAL A 579 2.31 103.37 -1.12
C VAL A 579 2.29 104.88 -1.37
N PRO A 580 2.76 105.37 -2.52
CA PRO A 580 2.57 106.77 -2.88
C PRO A 580 1.09 107.04 -3.14
N GLU A 581 0.62 108.26 -2.89
CA GLU A 581 -0.79 108.59 -3.12
C GLU A 581 -1.21 108.54 -4.60
N ASN A 582 -0.29 108.87 -5.49
CA ASN A 582 -0.49 108.73 -6.93
C ASN A 582 -0.54 107.26 -7.43
N LEU A 583 -0.58 106.26 -6.55
CA LEU A 583 -0.80 104.86 -6.93
C LEU A 583 -2.19 104.73 -7.59
N PRO A 584 -2.27 104.30 -8.87
CA PRO A 584 -3.53 104.27 -9.59
C PRO A 584 -4.50 103.23 -9.01
N LEU A 585 -5.79 103.44 -9.26
CA LEU A 585 -6.87 102.50 -8.95
C LEU A 585 -6.51 101.08 -9.44
N TYR A 586 -6.71 100.08 -8.58
CA TYR A 586 -6.32 98.68 -8.80
C TYR A 586 -4.81 98.40 -8.97
N GLY A 587 -3.95 99.35 -8.63
CA GLY A 587 -2.50 99.15 -8.46
C GLY A 587 -2.17 98.13 -7.35
N THR A 588 -0.91 97.67 -7.30
CA THR A 588 -0.49 96.68 -6.30
C THR A 588 0.01 97.38 -5.03
N VAL A 589 -0.66 97.18 -3.90
CA VAL A 589 -0.21 97.64 -2.58
C VAL A 589 0.87 96.72 -2.02
N GLY A 590 0.64 95.42 -2.12
CA GLY A 590 1.47 94.42 -1.45
C GLY A 590 0.92 93.00 -1.59
N LEU A 591 1.69 92.04 -1.10
CA LEU A 591 1.40 90.61 -1.11
C LEU A 591 1.39 90.09 0.33
N ILE A 592 0.34 89.37 0.70
CA ILE A 592 0.27 88.65 1.97
C ILE A 592 0.40 87.15 1.71
N THR A 593 1.34 86.52 2.41
CA THR A 593 1.59 85.08 2.34
C THR A 593 1.07 84.38 3.58
N VAL A 594 0.28 83.33 3.36
CA VAL A 594 -0.23 82.40 4.37
C VAL A 594 0.18 81.00 3.95
N THR A 595 0.54 80.17 4.93
CA THR A 595 0.95 78.78 4.72
C THR A 595 0.15 77.89 5.66
N ASP A 596 -0.42 76.82 5.14
CA ASP A 596 -0.91 75.72 5.97
C ASP A 596 0.12 74.58 6.04
N ALA A 597 -0.05 73.68 7.02
CA ALA A 597 0.80 72.53 7.23
C ALA A 597 0.23 71.24 6.60
N ASP A 598 -1.09 71.15 6.51
CA ASP A 598 -1.89 70.00 6.05
C ASP A 598 -1.67 69.68 4.54
N ALA A 599 -2.48 68.84 3.90
CA ALA A 599 -2.41 68.58 2.46
C ALA A 599 -3.75 68.38 1.76
N GLY A 600 -3.70 68.33 0.42
CA GLY A 600 -4.89 68.30 -0.42
C GLY A 600 -5.70 69.58 -0.22
N ASP A 601 -7.01 69.44 -0.08
CA ASP A 601 -7.94 70.57 0.09
C ASP A 601 -7.81 71.25 1.47
N ASN A 602 -7.39 70.52 2.52
CA ASN A 602 -7.13 71.10 3.85
C ASN A 602 -6.05 72.20 3.76
N ALA A 603 -5.03 72.03 2.92
CA ALA A 603 -4.00 73.05 2.69
C ALA A 603 -4.43 74.25 1.82
N VAL A 604 -5.64 74.26 1.26
CA VAL A 604 -6.08 75.29 0.30
C VAL A 604 -6.68 76.49 1.01
N VAL A 605 -5.79 77.42 1.38
CA VAL A 605 -6.19 78.68 2.03
C VAL A 605 -6.90 79.63 1.07
N THR A 606 -7.98 80.25 1.54
CA THR A 606 -8.66 81.39 0.92
C THR A 606 -8.56 82.65 1.80
N LEU A 607 -8.39 83.81 1.16
CA LEU A 607 -8.14 85.08 1.84
C LEU A 607 -9.30 86.08 1.66
N SER A 608 -9.61 86.84 2.70
CA SER A 608 -10.64 87.88 2.65
C SER A 608 -10.37 89.04 3.62
N ILE A 609 -10.69 90.28 3.22
CA ILE A 609 -10.67 91.44 4.12
C ILE A 609 -11.95 91.44 4.96
N ILE A 610 -11.86 91.79 6.24
CA ILE A 610 -13.03 91.93 7.13
C ILE A 610 -13.50 93.40 7.13
N ASN A 611 -12.78 94.27 7.83
CA ASN A 611 -13.16 95.65 8.11
C ASN A 611 -12.41 96.62 7.19
N GLY A 612 -12.74 96.62 5.89
CA GLY A 612 -12.10 97.51 4.90
C GLY A 612 -12.38 97.19 3.43
N LYS A 613 -13.43 96.42 3.13
CA LYS A 613 -13.72 95.88 1.78
C LYS A 613 -14.03 96.96 0.75
N ASP A 614 -14.58 98.09 1.18
CA ASP A 614 -15.00 99.18 0.30
C ASP A 614 -13.80 99.92 -0.30
N ASN A 615 -12.72 100.04 0.50
CA ASN A 615 -11.49 100.72 0.13
C ASN A 615 -10.45 99.77 -0.50
N PHE A 616 -10.45 98.49 -0.14
CA PHE A 616 -9.41 97.53 -0.54
C PHE A 616 -9.99 96.18 -0.97
N ILE A 617 -9.43 95.65 -2.06
CA ILE A 617 -9.72 94.32 -2.57
C ILE A 617 -8.48 93.45 -2.36
N ILE A 618 -8.66 92.24 -1.85
CA ILE A 618 -7.64 91.20 -1.83
C ILE A 618 -8.02 90.11 -2.82
N ASP A 619 -7.04 89.63 -3.58
CA ASP A 619 -7.21 88.39 -4.36
C ASP A 619 -7.28 87.21 -3.39
N PRO A 620 -8.39 86.43 -3.40
CA PRO A 620 -8.62 85.37 -2.42
C PRO A 620 -7.68 84.16 -2.57
N LYS A 621 -6.93 84.05 -3.68
CA LYS A 621 -5.98 82.96 -3.95
C LYS A 621 -4.52 83.43 -3.99
N THR A 622 -4.25 84.62 -4.54
CA THR A 622 -2.88 85.13 -4.64
C THR A 622 -2.45 86.02 -3.48
N GLY A 623 -3.38 86.49 -2.64
CA GLY A 623 -3.07 87.33 -1.48
C GLY A 623 -2.58 88.73 -1.81
N VAL A 624 -2.68 89.15 -3.08
CA VAL A 624 -2.33 90.50 -3.54
C VAL A 624 -3.43 91.48 -3.14
N ILE A 625 -3.05 92.56 -2.46
CA ILE A 625 -3.93 93.67 -2.08
C ILE A 625 -3.86 94.79 -3.12
N LYS A 626 -5.02 95.33 -3.47
CA LYS A 626 -5.23 96.43 -4.42
C LYS A 626 -6.17 97.48 -3.84
N PRO A 627 -6.00 98.78 -4.16
CA PRO A 627 -6.94 99.81 -3.75
C PRO A 627 -8.15 99.83 -4.69
N ASN A 628 -9.33 100.03 -4.11
CA ASN A 628 -10.58 100.33 -4.80
C ASN A 628 -10.95 101.82 -4.67
N ILE A 629 -10.03 102.62 -4.13
CA ILE A 629 -10.05 104.08 -4.03
C ILE A 629 -8.81 104.65 -4.73
N THR A 630 -8.86 105.94 -5.08
CA THR A 630 -7.64 106.76 -5.20
C THR A 630 -7.18 107.13 -3.79
N PHE A 631 -5.87 107.29 -3.59
CA PHE A 631 -5.35 107.86 -2.35
C PHE A 631 -5.24 109.39 -2.49
N ASP A 632 -5.35 110.06 -1.35
CA ASP A 632 -5.19 111.49 -1.11
C ASP A 632 -4.70 111.54 0.34
N ARG A 633 -3.45 111.93 0.56
CA ARG A 633 -2.77 111.77 1.86
C ARG A 633 -3.15 112.90 2.82
N GLU A 634 -3.46 114.08 2.30
CA GLU A 634 -4.01 115.24 3.01
C GLU A 634 -5.39 114.92 3.57
N GLN A 635 -6.20 114.14 2.84
CA GLN A 635 -7.45 113.57 3.31
C GLN A 635 -7.22 112.42 4.29
N GLN A 636 -6.39 111.43 3.96
CA GLN A 636 -6.15 110.27 4.84
C GLN A 636 -4.77 109.59 4.63
N SER A 637 -3.84 109.90 5.53
CA SER A 637 -2.46 109.40 5.53
C SER A 637 -2.27 107.90 5.88
N SER A 638 -3.28 107.20 6.41
CA SER A 638 -3.18 105.76 6.66
C SER A 638 -4.52 105.03 6.76
N TYR A 639 -4.51 103.74 6.41
CA TYR A 639 -5.65 102.82 6.49
C TYR A 639 -5.24 101.57 7.27
N THR A 640 -6.09 101.09 8.18
CA THR A 640 -5.86 99.84 8.93
C THR A 640 -7.06 98.92 8.80
N PHE A 641 -6.84 97.67 8.44
CA PHE A 641 -7.87 96.62 8.38
C PHE A 641 -7.33 95.26 8.83
N VAL A 642 -8.21 94.26 8.89
CA VAL A 642 -7.87 92.87 9.22
C VAL A 642 -8.16 91.99 8.02
N VAL A 643 -7.22 91.09 7.70
CA VAL A 643 -7.38 90.01 6.72
C VAL A 643 -7.61 88.70 7.47
N LYS A 644 -8.62 87.94 7.03
CA LYS A 644 -8.94 86.59 7.47
C LYS A 644 -8.37 85.59 6.47
N ALA A 645 -7.73 84.55 6.97
CA ALA A 645 -7.47 83.31 6.24
C ALA A 645 -8.47 82.22 6.69
N VAL A 646 -8.87 81.37 5.75
CA VAL A 646 -9.76 80.22 5.96
C VAL A 646 -9.22 79.08 5.11
N ASP A 647 -9.03 77.89 5.68
CA ASP A 647 -8.74 76.69 4.89
C ASP A 647 -9.96 76.24 4.06
N ALA A 648 -9.82 75.18 3.27
CA ALA A 648 -10.93 74.53 2.57
C ALA A 648 -11.27 73.14 3.15
N GLY A 649 -10.83 72.86 4.37
CA GLY A 649 -11.08 71.59 5.06
C GLY A 649 -12.52 71.40 5.50
N GLN A 650 -12.83 70.16 5.92
CA GLN A 650 -14.19 69.76 6.29
C GLN A 650 -14.70 70.44 7.58
N MET A 651 -13.81 70.84 8.48
CA MET A 651 -14.11 71.69 9.63
C MET A 651 -13.21 72.94 9.58
N GLN A 652 -13.67 73.95 8.84
CA GLN A 652 -12.85 75.12 8.49
C GLN A 652 -12.28 75.86 9.71
N THR A 653 -10.96 75.91 9.80
CA THR A 653 -10.23 76.74 10.77
C THR A 653 -9.96 78.13 10.17
N THR A 654 -9.58 79.08 11.03
CA THR A 654 -9.42 80.47 10.61
C THR A 654 -8.34 81.19 11.41
N SER A 655 -7.57 82.04 10.73
CA SER A 655 -6.63 82.94 11.38
C SER A 655 -6.78 84.38 10.87
N TYR A 656 -6.07 85.31 11.52
CA TYR A 656 -6.22 86.75 11.31
C TYR A 656 -4.86 87.44 11.34
N ALA A 657 -4.66 88.40 10.43
CA ALA A 657 -3.54 89.33 10.47
C ALA A 657 -4.00 90.76 10.27
N LYS A 658 -3.34 91.71 10.95
CA LYS A 658 -3.58 93.14 10.78
C LYS A 658 -2.78 93.68 9.61
N VAL A 659 -3.37 94.59 8.84
CA VAL A 659 -2.74 95.25 7.70
C VAL A 659 -2.85 96.75 7.86
N THR A 660 -1.72 97.43 7.87
CA THR A 660 -1.61 98.89 7.83
C THR A 660 -1.10 99.28 6.44
N ILE A 661 -1.79 100.18 5.76
CA ILE A 661 -1.31 100.84 4.55
C ILE A 661 -1.05 102.30 4.92
N ASN A 662 0.20 102.72 4.85
CA ASN A 662 0.62 104.10 5.05
C ASN A 662 0.74 104.77 3.68
N VAL A 663 0.08 105.91 3.52
CA VAL A 663 0.15 106.70 2.30
C VAL A 663 1.38 107.62 2.40
N VAL A 664 2.16 107.66 1.32
CA VAL A 664 3.42 108.40 1.22
C VAL A 664 3.20 109.61 0.32
N ASP A 665 3.65 110.74 0.85
CA ASP A 665 3.63 112.10 0.29
C ASP A 665 4.33 112.18 -1.08
N VAL A 666 3.65 112.77 -2.07
CA VAL A 666 4.16 113.09 -3.41
C VAL A 666 3.96 114.58 -3.67
N ASN A 667 4.94 115.26 -4.30
CA ASN A 667 4.85 116.69 -4.58
C ASN A 667 3.75 116.98 -5.64
N ASP A 668 2.56 117.35 -5.17
CA ASP A 668 1.29 117.33 -5.91
C ASP A 668 0.53 118.65 -5.70
N ASN A 669 0.51 119.16 -4.46
CA ASN A 669 0.16 120.54 -4.21
C ASN A 669 1.32 121.46 -4.63
N ARG A 670 1.00 122.72 -4.93
CA ARG A 670 2.01 123.73 -5.32
C ARG A 670 1.96 124.89 -4.35
N PRO A 671 3.07 125.63 -4.17
CA PRO A 671 3.10 126.73 -3.23
C PRO A 671 2.07 127.81 -3.58
N VAL A 672 1.27 128.26 -2.60
CA VAL A 672 0.27 129.33 -2.79
C VAL A 672 0.64 130.55 -1.94
N PHE A 673 0.86 131.69 -2.58
CA PHE A 673 1.07 132.97 -1.88
C PHE A 673 -0.20 133.41 -1.13
N VAL A 674 -0.03 133.69 0.17
CA VAL A 674 -1.00 134.32 1.06
C VAL A 674 -0.72 135.81 1.21
N ILE A 675 0.55 136.21 1.08
CA ILE A 675 1.02 137.61 1.10
C ILE A 675 1.99 137.82 -0.09
N PRO A 676 1.77 138.82 -0.97
CA PRO A 676 0.68 139.80 -0.97
C PRO A 676 -0.68 139.17 -1.27
N SER A 677 -1.75 139.76 -0.72
CA SER A 677 -3.13 139.26 -0.88
C SER A 677 -3.76 139.59 -2.23
N SER A 678 -3.13 140.44 -3.05
CA SER A 678 -3.49 140.67 -4.45
C SER A 678 -2.33 141.29 -5.24
N ASN A 679 -2.32 141.14 -6.56
CA ASN A 679 -1.35 141.82 -7.44
C ASN A 679 -1.54 143.36 -7.51
N TYR A 680 -2.49 143.94 -6.78
CA TYR A 680 -2.77 145.38 -6.75
C TYR A 680 -2.29 146.08 -5.47
N SER A 681 -1.86 145.34 -4.44
CA SER A 681 -1.24 145.94 -3.25
C SER A 681 0.17 146.44 -3.56
N TYR A 682 0.55 147.55 -2.92
CA TYR A 682 1.89 148.11 -2.97
C TYR A 682 2.34 148.51 -1.56
N ASP A 683 3.64 148.40 -1.30
CA ASP A 683 4.27 148.88 -0.07
C ASP A 683 5.04 150.18 -0.32
N LEU A 684 5.05 151.08 0.66
CA LEU A 684 5.72 152.38 0.58
C LEU A 684 7.14 152.28 1.14
N VAL A 685 8.11 152.78 0.38
CA VAL A 685 9.54 152.80 0.74
C VAL A 685 10.02 154.25 0.83
N PRO A 686 10.17 154.83 2.04
CA PRO A 686 10.80 156.13 2.21
C PRO A 686 12.21 156.16 1.60
N SER A 687 12.66 157.26 1.00
CA SER A 687 14.05 157.36 0.50
C SER A 687 15.07 157.50 1.63
N THR A 688 14.61 157.94 2.80
CA THR A 688 15.32 157.88 4.09
C THR A 688 15.59 156.46 4.63
N THR A 689 15.06 155.41 4.01
CA THR A 689 15.23 154.01 4.44
C THR A 689 16.70 153.58 4.37
N SER A 690 17.22 152.99 5.46
CA SER A 690 18.61 152.53 5.53
C SER A 690 18.81 151.16 4.87
N PRO A 691 19.95 150.92 4.19
CA PRO A 691 20.36 149.58 3.78
C PRO A 691 20.32 148.56 4.92
N GLY A 692 19.98 147.31 4.60
CA GLY A 692 19.79 146.21 5.55
C GLY A 692 18.41 146.14 6.22
N SER A 693 17.53 147.13 6.02
CA SER A 693 16.17 147.10 6.58
C SER A 693 15.20 146.25 5.72
N VAL A 694 14.23 145.63 6.39
CA VAL A 694 13.12 144.90 5.74
C VAL A 694 12.09 145.92 5.25
N VAL A 695 11.76 145.84 3.96
CA VAL A 695 10.84 146.73 3.25
C VAL A 695 9.44 146.14 3.20
N THR A 696 9.34 144.82 2.96
CA THR A 696 8.08 144.06 3.00
C THR A 696 8.38 142.58 3.19
N ARG A 697 7.33 141.74 3.31
CA ARG A 697 7.42 140.29 3.43
C ARG A 697 6.43 139.63 2.47
N VAL A 698 6.90 138.66 1.70
CA VAL A 698 6.00 137.67 1.07
C VAL A 698 5.81 136.47 1.99
N PHE A 699 4.70 135.76 1.81
CA PHE A 699 4.46 134.51 2.51
C PHE A 699 3.59 133.60 1.65
N ALA A 700 3.98 132.33 1.57
CA ALA A 700 3.24 131.26 0.91
C ALA A 700 3.10 130.06 1.85
N ILE A 701 2.14 129.20 1.54
CA ILE A 701 1.86 127.93 2.22
C ILE A 701 1.82 126.83 1.15
N ASP A 702 2.23 125.63 1.54
CA ASP A 702 1.92 124.40 0.80
C ASP A 702 1.12 123.42 1.68
N ASN A 703 0.45 122.46 1.06
CA ASN A 703 -0.39 121.46 1.74
C ASN A 703 0.30 120.10 1.94
N ASP A 704 1.32 119.79 1.12
CA ASP A 704 2.13 118.56 1.20
C ASP A 704 2.93 118.51 2.52
N THR A 705 3.83 117.53 2.73
CA THR A 705 4.70 117.52 3.93
C THR A 705 6.16 117.13 3.70
N GLY A 706 6.97 117.36 4.74
CA GLY A 706 8.41 117.14 4.67
C GLY A 706 9.06 118.13 3.71
N MET A 707 9.81 117.63 2.73
CA MET A 707 10.49 118.48 1.73
C MET A 707 9.54 119.02 0.67
N ASN A 708 8.40 118.37 0.43
CA ASN A 708 7.41 118.78 -0.56
C ASN A 708 6.73 120.11 -0.17
N ALA A 709 6.57 120.39 1.13
CA ALA A 709 6.08 121.68 1.63
C ALA A 709 7.17 122.66 2.13
N GLU A 710 8.46 122.35 1.97
CA GLU A 710 9.56 123.22 2.44
C GLU A 710 9.88 124.31 1.39
N LEU A 711 9.52 125.56 1.68
CA LEU A 711 9.48 126.64 0.71
C LEU A 711 10.79 127.46 0.60
N GLN A 712 11.18 127.79 -0.63
CA GLN A 712 12.27 128.70 -0.96
C GLN A 712 11.82 129.89 -1.82
N TYR A 713 12.11 131.10 -1.35
CA TYR A 713 11.77 132.36 -2.00
C TYR A 713 12.94 132.95 -2.80
N SER A 714 12.63 133.61 -3.91
CA SER A 714 13.61 134.24 -4.81
C SER A 714 13.02 135.44 -5.57
N ILE A 715 13.82 136.49 -5.81
CA ILE A 715 13.47 137.56 -6.76
C ILE A 715 14.07 137.18 -8.11
N ILE A 716 13.23 137.05 -9.13
CA ILE A 716 13.63 136.69 -10.50
C ILE A 716 13.61 137.86 -11.48
N GLY A 717 13.10 139.03 -11.06
CA GLY A 717 13.08 140.24 -11.88
C GLY A 717 12.64 141.49 -11.12
N GLY A 718 12.84 142.66 -11.72
CA GLY A 718 12.35 143.95 -11.22
C GLY A 718 13.18 144.65 -10.16
N SER A 719 14.34 144.10 -9.77
CA SER A 719 15.29 144.71 -8.82
C SER A 719 16.46 145.34 -9.58
N PRO A 720 16.36 146.61 -10.03
CA PRO A 720 17.45 147.26 -10.77
C PRO A 720 18.70 147.36 -9.89
N ARG A 721 19.87 147.05 -10.46
CA ARG A 721 21.18 147.05 -9.77
C ARG A 721 21.27 146.10 -8.55
N GLY A 722 20.25 145.26 -8.29
CA GLY A 722 20.15 144.46 -7.07
C GLY A 722 19.66 145.23 -5.84
N LEU A 723 19.02 146.40 -6.03
CA LEU A 723 18.54 147.31 -4.98
C LEU A 723 17.73 146.61 -3.87
N PHE A 724 16.95 145.60 -4.22
CA PHE A 724 16.20 144.73 -3.30
C PHE A 724 16.69 143.28 -3.38
N ALA A 725 16.86 142.65 -2.21
CA ALA A 725 17.14 141.21 -2.08
C ALA A 725 16.16 140.55 -1.11
N ILE A 726 15.81 139.29 -1.38
CA ILE A 726 14.89 138.50 -0.56
C ILE A 726 15.63 137.44 0.25
N ASP A 727 15.24 137.26 1.51
CA ASP A 727 15.67 136.15 2.33
C ASP A 727 14.99 134.84 1.89
N LYS A 728 15.79 133.78 1.71
CA LYS A 728 15.37 132.56 1.01
C LYS A 728 14.33 131.73 1.75
N THR A 729 14.22 131.82 3.07
CA THR A 729 13.29 130.98 3.87
C THR A 729 12.21 131.81 4.55
N THR A 730 12.50 133.04 4.97
CA THR A 730 11.53 133.91 5.66
C THR A 730 10.68 134.76 4.73
N GLY A 731 11.05 134.90 3.45
CA GLY A 731 10.32 135.73 2.48
C GLY A 731 10.44 137.24 2.71
N ASN A 732 11.31 137.68 3.61
CA ASN A 732 11.53 139.09 3.91
C ASN A 732 12.35 139.75 2.77
N ILE A 733 11.81 140.83 2.19
CA ILE A 733 12.48 141.63 1.15
C ILE A 733 13.18 142.81 1.83
N THR A 734 14.47 142.96 1.57
CA THR A 734 15.36 143.96 2.19
C THR A 734 15.92 144.92 1.15
N LEU A 735 16.14 146.17 1.58
CA LEU A 735 16.87 147.18 0.80
C LEU A 735 18.39 146.94 0.95
N GLN A 736 19.12 146.76 -0.14
CA GLN A 736 20.56 146.45 -0.11
C GLN A 736 21.46 147.67 -0.34
N GLU A 737 21.04 148.61 -1.19
CA GLU A 737 21.78 149.85 -1.45
C GLU A 737 21.02 151.09 -0.99
N LYS A 738 21.74 152.20 -0.81
CA LYS A 738 21.12 153.49 -0.49
C LYS A 738 20.41 154.02 -1.75
N ILE A 739 19.13 154.35 -1.59
CA ILE A 739 18.26 154.90 -2.63
C ILE A 739 18.88 156.19 -3.21
N VAL A 740 19.02 156.24 -4.53
CA VAL A 740 19.47 157.40 -5.31
C VAL A 740 18.25 158.04 -6.01
N ALA A 741 18.36 159.30 -6.43
CA ALA A 741 17.27 159.98 -7.15
C ALA A 741 16.80 159.25 -8.43
N ALA A 742 17.64 158.42 -9.05
CA ALA A 742 17.29 157.58 -10.20
C ALA A 742 16.47 156.33 -9.84
N ASP A 743 16.43 155.94 -8.56
CA ASP A 743 15.66 154.79 -8.07
C ASP A 743 14.26 155.19 -7.54
N GLN A 744 13.84 156.46 -7.70
CA GLN A 744 12.52 156.94 -7.28
C GLN A 744 11.41 156.50 -8.25
N GLY A 745 10.31 155.98 -7.71
CA GLY A 745 9.16 155.50 -8.49
C GLY A 745 8.65 154.12 -8.10
N LEU A 746 7.91 153.48 -9.01
CA LEU A 746 7.31 152.16 -8.80
C LEU A 746 8.24 151.04 -9.29
N HIS A 747 8.71 150.19 -8.37
CA HIS A 747 9.45 148.96 -8.68
C HIS A 747 8.48 147.76 -8.67
N ARG A 748 8.47 146.99 -9.76
CA ARG A 748 7.64 145.78 -9.93
C ARG A 748 8.51 144.53 -9.73
N LEU A 749 8.74 144.13 -8.48
CA LEU A 749 9.48 142.91 -8.17
C LEU A 749 8.68 141.68 -8.60
N VAL A 750 9.36 140.75 -9.27
CA VAL A 750 8.81 139.44 -9.63
C VAL A 750 9.40 138.42 -8.66
N VAL A 751 8.58 137.90 -7.76
CA VAL A 751 8.99 136.98 -6.70
C VAL A 751 8.51 135.56 -7.03
N LYS A 752 9.43 134.62 -7.16
CA LYS A 752 9.15 133.19 -7.33
C LYS A 752 9.40 132.48 -5.99
N VAL A 753 8.37 131.81 -5.48
CA VAL A 753 8.51 130.78 -4.45
C VAL A 753 8.44 129.42 -5.11
N LYS A 754 9.29 128.50 -4.69
CA LYS A 754 9.24 127.08 -5.06
C LYS A 754 9.28 126.23 -3.80
N ASP A 755 8.85 124.99 -3.90
CA ASP A 755 9.11 123.99 -2.88
C ASP A 755 10.55 123.40 -2.98
N LEU A 756 10.78 122.30 -2.27
CA LEU A 756 11.94 121.42 -2.36
C LEU A 756 11.57 119.96 -2.63
N GLY A 757 10.38 119.72 -3.18
CA GLY A 757 9.86 118.39 -3.40
C GLY A 757 10.47 117.65 -4.59
N GLN A 758 10.08 116.38 -4.70
CA GLN A 758 10.46 115.48 -5.79
C GLN A 758 9.23 114.70 -6.28
N PRO A 759 9.10 114.38 -7.58
CA PRO A 759 10.15 114.41 -8.60
C PRO A 759 10.44 115.78 -9.24
N GLU A 760 9.45 116.68 -9.30
CA GLU A 760 9.61 118.04 -9.82
C GLU A 760 9.23 119.06 -8.74
N SER A 761 10.08 120.08 -8.53
CA SER A 761 9.75 121.17 -7.61
C SER A 761 8.75 122.13 -8.23
N LEU A 762 7.54 122.18 -7.69
CA LEU A 762 6.47 123.08 -8.11
C LEU A 762 6.75 124.51 -7.60
N HIS A 763 6.07 125.49 -8.19
CA HIS A 763 6.35 126.89 -7.89
C HIS A 763 5.19 127.83 -8.24
N ALA A 764 5.16 128.97 -7.56
CA ALA A 764 4.28 130.09 -7.86
C ALA A 764 5.09 131.39 -8.02
N ILE A 765 4.48 132.36 -8.69
CA ILE A 765 5.05 133.69 -8.94
C ILE A 765 4.05 134.75 -8.50
N ALA A 766 4.50 135.71 -7.70
CA ALA A 766 3.74 136.89 -7.29
C ALA A 766 4.43 138.18 -7.76
N LEU A 767 3.64 139.22 -7.98
CA LEU A 767 4.13 140.57 -8.24
C LEU A 767 4.08 141.37 -6.93
N VAL A 768 5.25 141.84 -6.49
CA VAL A 768 5.37 142.70 -5.30
C VAL A 768 5.74 144.10 -5.77
N HIS A 769 4.87 145.05 -5.46
CA HIS A 769 5.03 146.44 -5.90
C HIS A 769 5.57 147.31 -4.77
N LEU A 770 6.72 147.93 -4.99
CA LEU A 770 7.37 148.81 -4.03
C LEU A 770 7.42 150.23 -4.59
N PHE A 771 6.86 151.21 -3.88
CA PHE A 771 6.84 152.60 -4.31
C PHE A 771 7.82 153.45 -3.51
N VAL A 772 8.89 153.91 -4.15
CA VAL A 772 10.04 154.58 -3.54
C VAL A 772 9.91 156.11 -3.67
N ASN A 773 9.56 156.80 -2.57
CA ASN A 773 9.45 158.26 -2.50
C ASN A 773 9.39 158.75 -1.03
N ASP A 774 9.89 159.96 -0.75
CA ASP A 774 9.78 160.63 0.57
C ASP A 774 8.48 161.42 0.78
N THR A 775 7.78 161.84 -0.29
CA THR A 775 6.58 162.71 -0.16
C THR A 775 5.37 162.18 -0.94
N VAL A 776 4.44 161.57 -0.20
CA VAL A 776 3.16 161.09 -0.74
C VAL A 776 2.22 162.27 -0.95
N SER A 777 1.82 162.52 -2.20
CA SER A 777 0.90 163.62 -2.55
C SER A 777 -0.26 163.23 -3.49
N ASN A 778 -0.30 161.99 -4.02
CA ASN A 778 -1.51 161.49 -4.68
C ASN A 778 -1.54 159.95 -4.77
N ALA A 779 -2.38 159.28 -3.97
CA ALA A 779 -2.53 157.82 -4.03
C ALA A 779 -3.11 157.33 -5.36
N THR A 780 -4.00 158.12 -5.98
CA THR A 780 -4.57 157.85 -7.31
C THR A 780 -3.51 157.75 -8.41
N PHE A 781 -2.42 158.52 -8.30
CA PHE A 781 -1.30 158.46 -9.23
C PHE A 781 -0.50 157.16 -9.08
N ILE A 782 -0.34 156.65 -7.85
CA ILE A 782 0.30 155.35 -7.60
C ILE A 782 -0.59 154.22 -8.16
N GLN A 783 -1.91 154.29 -7.95
CA GLN A 783 -2.87 153.35 -8.52
C GLN A 783 -2.85 153.32 -10.07
N GLU A 784 -2.72 154.49 -10.70
CA GLU A 784 -2.64 154.64 -12.16
C GLU A 784 -1.26 154.22 -12.72
N GLN A 785 -0.18 154.40 -11.97
CA GLN A 785 1.15 153.83 -12.26
C GLN A 785 1.12 152.29 -12.18
N LEU A 786 0.50 151.73 -11.14
CA LEU A 786 0.28 150.28 -10.98
C LEU A 786 -0.52 149.71 -12.15
N ARG A 787 -1.65 150.34 -12.50
CA ARG A 787 -2.47 149.91 -13.63
C ARG A 787 -1.67 149.88 -14.95
N LYS A 788 -0.93 150.96 -15.24
CA LYS A 788 -0.07 151.02 -16.43
C LYS A 788 1.10 150.04 -16.39
N SER A 789 1.69 149.77 -15.22
CA SER A 789 2.76 148.79 -15.10
C SER A 789 2.25 147.35 -15.26
N LEU A 790 1.02 147.05 -14.85
CA LEU A 790 0.34 145.78 -15.11
C LEU A 790 -0.08 145.61 -16.58
N GLU A 791 -0.36 146.71 -17.28
CA GLU A 791 -0.63 146.75 -18.73
C GLU A 791 0.64 146.58 -19.59
N THR A 792 1.85 146.73 -19.03
CA THR A 792 3.08 146.37 -19.75
C THR A 792 3.34 144.86 -19.70
N PRO A 793 3.42 144.16 -20.87
CA PRO A 793 3.76 142.75 -20.89
C PRO A 793 5.15 142.55 -20.29
N LEU A 794 5.34 141.43 -19.60
CA LEU A 794 6.68 140.96 -19.23
C LEU A 794 7.44 140.66 -20.53
N GLU A 795 8.47 141.45 -20.85
CA GLU A 795 9.27 141.22 -22.05
C GLU A 795 9.92 139.83 -22.00
N ARG A 796 9.92 139.16 -23.15
CA ARG A 796 10.21 137.73 -23.33
C ARG A 796 11.69 137.34 -23.16
N ASN A 797 12.48 138.15 -22.47
CA ASN A 797 13.95 138.11 -22.44
C ASN A 797 14.50 137.95 -21.01
N ILE A 798 14.02 136.95 -20.28
CA ILE A 798 14.84 136.24 -19.28
C ILE A 798 15.09 134.86 -19.88
N GLY A 799 16.34 134.57 -20.22
CA GLY A 799 16.64 133.54 -21.21
C GLY A 799 16.53 132.12 -20.68
N ASP A 800 15.74 131.31 -21.37
CA ASP A 800 15.91 129.85 -21.44
C ASP A 800 17.23 129.53 -22.16
N ASN A 801 18.35 129.78 -21.46
CA ASN A 801 19.69 129.45 -21.91
C ASN A 801 20.14 128.06 -21.43
N GLU A 802 19.18 127.19 -21.09
CA GLU A 802 19.39 125.75 -21.22
C GLU A 802 19.22 125.37 -22.69
N VAL A 803 20.34 125.40 -23.41
CA VAL A 803 20.48 124.69 -24.68
C VAL A 803 20.24 123.21 -24.40
N THR A 804 19.01 122.75 -24.60
CA THR A 804 18.67 121.33 -24.56
C THR A 804 19.54 120.61 -25.59
N PRO A 805 20.48 119.73 -25.16
CA PRO A 805 21.29 119.01 -26.13
C PRO A 805 20.38 118.05 -26.90
N GLN A 806 20.54 117.99 -28.23
CA GLN A 806 20.05 116.84 -29.00
C GLN A 806 20.94 115.60 -28.72
N THR A 807 21.02 115.19 -27.46
CA THR A 807 21.65 113.94 -27.02
C THR A 807 20.63 112.82 -27.08
N ASN A 808 20.44 112.32 -28.31
CA ASN A 808 19.98 110.97 -28.65
C ASN A 808 19.14 110.24 -27.57
N GLY A 809 17.83 110.09 -27.80
CA GLY A 809 16.97 109.22 -26.98
C GLY A 809 17.48 107.78 -26.85
N TYR A 810 18.37 107.36 -27.76
CA TYR A 810 19.17 106.14 -27.64
C TYR A 810 19.92 106.03 -26.30
N VAL A 811 20.42 107.12 -25.72
CA VAL A 811 21.11 107.12 -24.42
C VAL A 811 20.14 106.94 -23.26
N ILE A 812 18.96 107.58 -23.28
CA ILE A 812 17.94 107.35 -22.24
C ILE A 812 17.37 105.93 -22.34
N VAL A 813 17.14 105.41 -23.55
CA VAL A 813 16.72 104.02 -23.76
C VAL A 813 17.82 103.03 -23.37
N VAL A 814 19.09 103.30 -23.66
CA VAL A 814 20.21 102.46 -23.21
C VAL A 814 20.42 102.56 -21.69
N ILE A 815 20.22 103.71 -21.05
CA ILE A 815 20.25 103.84 -19.58
C ILE A 815 19.04 103.14 -18.96
N ALA A 816 17.85 103.19 -19.56
CA ALA A 816 16.68 102.45 -19.10
C ALA A 816 16.83 100.94 -19.31
N ILE A 817 17.49 100.49 -20.38
CA ILE A 817 17.84 99.08 -20.61
C ILE A 817 18.98 98.63 -19.69
N ILE A 818 19.98 99.47 -19.41
CA ILE A 818 21.04 99.16 -18.44
C ILE A 818 20.49 99.17 -17.02
N ALA A 819 19.61 100.10 -16.64
CA ALA A 819 18.94 100.10 -15.35
C ALA A 819 17.93 98.94 -15.24
N GLY A 820 17.20 98.62 -16.31
CA GLY A 820 16.30 97.47 -16.39
C GLY A 820 17.03 96.12 -16.32
N THR A 821 18.14 95.97 -17.04
CA THR A 821 18.98 94.77 -16.94
C THR A 821 19.75 94.71 -15.63
N MET A 822 20.23 95.84 -15.08
CA MET A 822 20.85 95.86 -13.75
C MET A 822 19.86 95.63 -12.63
N THR A 823 18.59 96.05 -12.73
CA THR A 823 17.54 95.71 -11.76
C THR A 823 17.08 94.27 -11.92
N VAL A 824 16.96 93.73 -13.14
CA VAL A 824 16.72 92.29 -13.36
C VAL A 824 17.90 91.45 -12.88
N ILE A 825 19.15 91.88 -13.09
CA ILE A 825 20.35 91.23 -12.54
C ILE A 825 20.39 91.38 -11.01
N LEU A 826 20.00 92.52 -10.43
CA LEU A 826 19.85 92.67 -8.99
C LEU A 826 18.74 91.78 -8.42
N VAL A 827 17.61 91.62 -9.11
CA VAL A 827 16.53 90.72 -8.69
C VAL A 827 16.96 89.25 -8.84
N ILE A 828 17.70 88.89 -9.89
CA ILE A 828 18.29 87.54 -10.03
C ILE A 828 19.37 87.31 -8.95
N PHE A 829 20.21 88.30 -8.66
CA PHE A 829 21.28 88.21 -7.66
C PHE A 829 20.75 88.26 -6.22
N VAL A 830 19.66 88.99 -5.96
CA VAL A 830 18.95 89.02 -4.67
C VAL A 830 18.10 87.78 -4.49
N THR A 831 17.38 87.28 -5.50
CA THR A 831 16.68 85.99 -5.40
C THR A 831 17.65 84.80 -5.29
N ALA A 832 18.82 84.87 -5.94
CA ALA A 832 19.92 83.95 -5.70
C ALA A 832 20.48 84.09 -4.27
N LEU A 833 20.78 85.31 -3.80
CA LEU A 833 21.26 85.54 -2.43
C LEU A 833 20.23 85.19 -1.36
N VAL A 834 18.93 85.31 -1.61
CA VAL A 834 17.85 84.86 -0.72
C VAL A 834 17.80 83.33 -0.73
N ARG A 835 17.82 82.68 -1.91
CA ARG A 835 17.96 81.20 -2.01
C ARG A 835 19.30 80.67 -1.46
N CYS A 836 20.33 81.52 -1.31
CA CYS A 836 21.61 81.18 -0.69
C CYS A 836 21.77 81.69 0.76
N ARG A 837 20.80 82.43 1.32
CA ARG A 837 20.78 82.85 2.74
C ARG A 837 19.67 82.19 3.55
N GLN A 838 18.58 81.76 2.92
CA GLN A 838 17.63 80.80 3.50
C GLN A 838 18.08 79.36 3.21
N THR A 839 19.20 78.95 3.81
CA THR A 839 19.55 77.53 3.94
C THR A 839 19.03 77.00 5.28
N PRO A 840 18.33 75.85 5.31
CA PRO A 840 17.83 75.28 6.57
C PRO A 840 18.96 74.86 7.50
N ARG A 841 18.73 75.00 8.81
CA ARG A 841 19.55 74.37 9.85
C ARG A 841 19.27 72.85 9.88
N HIS A 842 20.33 72.06 10.08
CA HIS A 842 20.34 70.58 10.14
C HIS A 842 19.99 69.90 8.80
N LYS A 843 20.65 68.80 8.39
CA LYS A 843 21.56 67.91 9.13
C LYS A 843 23.04 68.05 8.76
N VAL A 844 23.85 68.43 9.76
CA VAL A 844 24.95 67.61 10.31
C VAL A 844 25.99 67.00 9.33
N VAL A 845 27.19 67.61 9.34
CA VAL A 845 28.55 67.00 9.35
C VAL A 845 29.34 66.67 8.04
N GLN A 846 30.47 67.39 7.91
CA GLN A 846 31.81 67.07 7.34
C GLN A 846 32.05 66.81 5.82
N LYS A 847 32.71 67.80 5.19
CA LYS A 847 34.17 67.84 4.81
C LYS A 847 34.95 66.50 4.72
N SER A 848 35.94 66.29 3.83
CA SER A 848 36.51 67.15 2.75
C SER A 848 37.46 66.39 1.79
N LYS A 849 37.90 67.07 0.72
CA LYS A 849 39.08 66.80 -0.16
C LYS A 849 40.37 66.58 0.68
N GLN A 850 41.45 65.86 0.32
CA GLN A 850 42.09 65.35 -0.94
C GLN A 850 43.44 66.07 -1.25
N SER A 851 44.53 65.26 -1.32
CA SER A 851 45.92 65.51 -1.82
C SER A 851 46.87 66.53 -1.14
N GLY A 852 48.12 66.10 -0.88
CA GLY A 852 49.30 66.95 -0.56
C GLY A 852 50.39 66.24 0.28
N GLU A 853 51.65 66.24 -0.19
CA GLU A 853 52.88 65.84 0.57
C GLU A 853 53.42 67.07 1.38
N TRP A 854 54.46 67.05 2.25
CA TRP A 854 55.63 66.19 2.52
C TRP A 854 56.03 66.24 4.03
N VAL A 855 57.10 65.49 4.40
CA VAL A 855 57.94 65.57 5.64
C VAL A 855 57.62 64.59 6.80
N SER A 856 58.70 64.00 7.33
CA SER A 856 58.85 62.92 8.34
C SER A 856 59.04 63.48 9.78
N PRO A 857 59.28 62.70 10.90
CA PRO A 857 59.61 61.26 10.98
C PRO A 857 58.99 60.42 12.15
N ASN A 858 59.23 59.10 12.07
CA ASN A 858 59.15 58.07 13.13
C ASN A 858 57.77 57.79 13.80
N GLN A 859 57.46 56.59 14.32
CA GLN A 859 58.25 55.34 14.46
C GLN A 859 57.35 54.08 14.29
N GLU A 860 57.98 52.91 14.12
CA GLU A 860 57.54 51.49 14.28
C GLU A 860 56.02 51.11 14.41
N GLY A 861 55.50 50.04 13.79
CA GLY A 861 56.10 49.07 12.85
C GLY A 861 55.22 47.82 12.56
N ARG A 862 55.60 47.03 11.54
CA ARG A 862 55.10 45.67 11.13
C ARG A 862 53.62 45.55 10.68
N GLN A 863 53.34 45.35 9.38
CA GLN A 863 53.14 44.06 8.62
C GLN A 863 51.71 43.43 8.77
N ILE A 864 51.06 42.79 7.77
CA ILE A 864 51.47 42.40 6.40
C ILE A 864 50.32 42.36 5.35
N LYS A 865 50.62 42.82 4.12
CA LYS A 865 50.13 42.45 2.75
C LYS A 865 48.69 41.89 2.46
N LYS A 866 47.99 42.63 1.53
CA LYS A 866 47.30 42.16 0.27
C LYS A 866 45.93 41.43 0.38
N LYS A 867 44.92 41.54 -0.53
CA LYS A 867 44.60 42.25 -1.82
C LYS A 867 43.08 42.66 -1.77
N LYS A 868 42.59 43.86 -2.17
CA LYS A 868 42.14 44.35 -3.52
C LYS A 868 41.26 43.34 -4.32
N LYS A 869 40.11 43.67 -4.95
CA LYS A 869 39.30 44.90 -5.25
C LYS A 869 37.82 44.47 -5.56
N LYS A 870 36.74 45.18 -5.19
CA LYS A 870 35.95 46.24 -5.93
C LYS A 870 35.45 45.83 -7.36
N LYS A 871 34.20 46.10 -7.83
CA LYS A 871 33.03 46.89 -7.30
C LYS A 871 31.74 46.77 -8.19
N LYS A 872 30.53 46.96 -7.58
CA LYS A 872 29.23 47.52 -8.14
C LYS A 872 28.50 46.76 -9.29
N ARG A 873 27.17 46.52 -9.27
CA ARG A 873 25.93 47.38 -9.34
C ARG A 873 25.72 48.05 -10.73
N SER A 874 24.52 48.14 -11.33
CA SER A 874 23.11 47.88 -10.90
C SER A 874 22.10 47.82 -12.10
N PRO A 875 20.84 47.34 -11.94
CA PRO A 875 19.88 47.06 -13.04
C PRO A 875 18.74 48.10 -13.25
N LYS A 876 17.89 47.97 -14.30
CA LYS A 876 16.47 48.47 -14.35
C LYS A 876 15.59 48.05 -15.56
N SER A 877 14.34 47.63 -15.26
CA SER A 877 13.02 47.86 -15.93
C SER A 877 12.73 47.79 -17.46
N LEU A 878 11.92 46.79 -17.86
CA LEU A 878 10.60 46.81 -18.58
C LEU A 878 10.21 47.82 -19.71
N LEU A 879 9.67 47.22 -20.79
CA LEU A 879 8.52 47.59 -21.68
C LEU A 879 8.59 48.73 -22.74
N LEU A 880 8.24 48.35 -23.99
CA LEU A 880 7.73 49.11 -25.17
C LEU A 880 8.56 50.35 -25.65
N ASN A 881 8.70 50.68 -26.94
CA ASN A 881 7.83 50.42 -28.10
C ASN A 881 8.56 50.67 -29.45
N PHE A 882 7.85 50.48 -30.58
CA PHE A 882 8.12 50.99 -31.95
C PHE A 882 9.15 50.32 -32.88
N VAL A 883 8.91 50.62 -34.17
CA VAL A 883 9.39 49.97 -35.41
C VAL A 883 10.50 50.79 -36.07
N THR A 884 11.58 50.16 -36.56
CA THR A 884 12.08 50.34 -37.95
C THR A 884 13.27 49.45 -38.31
N ILE A 885 13.21 49.00 -39.57
CA ILE A 885 14.20 48.46 -40.50
C ILE A 885 15.66 48.94 -40.29
N GLU A 886 16.66 48.03 -40.28
CA GLU A 886 17.79 47.95 -41.27
C GLU A 886 18.83 46.84 -40.93
N GLU A 887 19.63 46.46 -41.94
CA GLU A 887 20.76 45.50 -41.89
C GLU A 887 22.06 46.19 -41.36
N PRO A 888 23.29 45.57 -41.26
CA PRO A 888 23.73 44.25 -41.75
C PRO A 888 24.76 43.47 -40.85
N LYS A 889 25.30 42.38 -41.44
CA LYS A 889 26.71 41.86 -41.48
C LYS A 889 27.78 42.54 -40.60
N SER A 890 28.84 41.89 -40.09
CA SER A 890 29.43 40.53 -40.25
C SER A 890 30.36 40.23 -39.01
N ASP A 891 31.19 39.19 -38.83
CA ASP A 891 31.91 38.26 -39.71
C ASP A 891 32.12 36.85 -39.09
N ASP A 892 32.42 35.88 -39.96
CA ASP A 892 32.86 34.50 -39.67
C ASP A 892 34.39 34.45 -39.36
N PRO A 893 34.99 33.30 -38.97
CA PRO A 893 35.56 32.44 -40.02
C PRO A 893 35.63 30.91 -39.72
N THR A 894 35.03 30.09 -40.59
CA THR A 894 35.55 28.82 -41.15
C THR A 894 35.78 27.61 -40.19
N HIS A 895 35.61 26.33 -40.52
CA HIS A 895 35.22 25.51 -41.71
C HIS A 895 35.04 24.04 -41.18
N GLU A 896 34.71 22.93 -41.87
CA GLU A 896 34.38 22.45 -43.24
C GLU A 896 33.70 21.04 -43.05
N HIS A 897 32.98 20.35 -43.95
CA HIS A 897 32.27 20.66 -45.20
C HIS A 897 31.34 19.48 -45.62
N ILE A 898 30.41 19.74 -46.56
CA ILE A 898 29.83 18.82 -47.60
C ILE A 898 29.06 17.53 -47.20
N ASN A 899 28.00 17.09 -47.90
CA ASN A 899 26.79 17.79 -48.42
C ASN A 899 25.74 16.79 -49.01
N GLY A 900 24.47 17.21 -49.05
CA GLY A 900 23.54 16.89 -50.16
C GLY A 900 22.42 15.85 -49.92
N THR A 901 21.22 15.96 -50.54
CA THR A 901 20.63 17.07 -51.34
C THR A 901 19.09 17.00 -51.32
N LEU A 902 18.45 18.13 -51.67
CA LEU A 902 17.02 18.37 -51.98
C LEU A 902 16.57 17.66 -53.32
N ASP A 903 15.34 17.76 -53.88
CA ASP A 903 14.43 18.94 -54.00
C ASP A 903 12.93 18.66 -54.36
N LEU A 904 12.19 19.77 -54.55
CA LEU A 904 10.73 20.05 -54.73
C LEU A 904 10.23 19.82 -56.21
N PRO A 905 9.09 20.36 -56.79
CA PRO A 905 8.14 21.43 -56.35
C PRO A 905 6.63 21.35 -56.82
N VAL A 906 5.90 22.50 -56.78
CA VAL A 906 4.66 22.89 -57.54
C VAL A 906 3.30 22.33 -57.02
N GLU A 907 2.16 23.07 -56.87
CA GLU A 907 1.79 24.51 -56.95
C GLU A 907 0.34 24.81 -56.41
N LEU A 908 -0.08 26.10 -56.33
CA LEU A 908 -1.46 26.68 -56.42
C LEU A 908 -2.53 26.32 -55.34
N GLU A 909 -3.05 27.28 -54.54
CA GLU A 909 -4.32 28.08 -54.69
C GLU A 909 -5.64 27.35 -54.27
N GLU A 910 -6.70 27.94 -53.65
CA GLU A 910 -7.07 29.33 -53.35
C GLU A 910 -8.02 29.50 -52.09
N GLN A 911 -7.98 30.72 -51.48
CA GLN A 911 -9.05 31.52 -50.80
C GLN A 911 -10.05 31.06 -49.68
N THR A 912 -10.04 31.85 -48.57
CA THR A 912 -11.17 32.36 -47.71
C THR A 912 -11.95 31.41 -46.77
N MET A 913 -12.24 31.69 -45.47
CA MET A 913 -12.62 32.88 -44.64
C MET A 913 -14.15 33.05 -44.49
N GLY A 914 -14.78 33.27 -43.32
CA GLY A 914 -14.33 33.42 -41.91
C GLY A 914 -15.48 33.06 -40.91
N LYS A 915 -15.27 32.80 -39.61
CA LYS A 915 -14.90 33.72 -38.50
C LYS A 915 -16.05 34.63 -38.03
N TYR A 916 -16.63 34.38 -36.84
CA TYR A 916 -16.71 35.31 -35.69
C TYR A 916 -17.46 34.71 -34.47
N ASN A 917 -17.11 35.16 -33.25
CA ASN A 917 -17.78 34.84 -31.98
C ASN A 917 -18.81 35.93 -31.62
N TRP A 918 -19.69 35.70 -30.63
CA TRP A 918 -19.72 36.46 -29.37
C TRP A 918 -20.61 35.78 -28.30
N ALA A 919 -20.55 36.26 -27.06
CA ALA A 919 -21.02 35.54 -25.86
C ALA A 919 -22.30 36.12 -25.24
N THR A 920 -22.98 35.33 -24.41
CA THR A 920 -23.49 35.78 -23.08
C THR A 920 -23.95 34.62 -22.19
N THR A 921 -23.85 34.82 -20.88
CA THR A 921 -24.44 34.02 -19.77
C THR A 921 -25.55 34.88 -19.10
N PRO A 922 -26.21 34.56 -17.96
CA PRO A 922 -26.01 33.45 -16.99
C PRO A 922 -27.32 32.83 -16.41
N THR A 923 -27.20 32.20 -15.22
CA THR A 923 -28.19 31.95 -14.13
C THR A 923 -28.65 30.50 -13.82
N THR A 924 -28.09 29.99 -12.71
CA THR A 924 -28.72 29.21 -11.61
C THR A 924 -29.97 28.34 -11.86
N PHE A 925 -29.91 27.04 -11.51
CA PHE A 925 -30.29 26.52 -10.18
C PHE A 925 -29.91 25.02 -9.99
N LYS A 926 -29.83 24.58 -8.73
CA LYS A 926 -29.82 23.18 -8.20
C LYS A 926 -30.82 23.15 -7.03
N PRO A 927 -31.27 21.97 -6.52
CA PRO A 927 -30.99 20.59 -6.92
C PRO A 927 -32.28 19.83 -7.33
N ASP A 928 -32.19 18.53 -7.62
CA ASP A 928 -32.84 17.48 -6.81
C ASP A 928 -32.69 16.07 -7.42
N SER A 929 -32.84 15.06 -6.56
CA SER A 929 -32.85 13.62 -6.84
C SER A 929 -33.79 12.98 -5.80
N PRO A 930 -34.43 11.80 -6.01
CA PRO A 930 -33.69 10.59 -6.38
C PRO A 930 -34.43 9.50 -7.21
N ASP A 931 -33.65 8.46 -7.52
CA ASP A 931 -33.92 7.04 -7.23
C ASP A 931 -34.18 5.99 -8.34
N LEU A 932 -33.58 4.83 -8.08
CA LEU A 932 -33.91 3.45 -8.44
C LEU A 932 -34.05 2.96 -9.91
N ALA A 933 -33.06 2.13 -10.30
CA ALA A 933 -33.20 0.92 -11.15
C ALA A 933 -33.49 1.10 -12.67
N LYS A 934 -33.08 0.20 -13.60
CA LYS A 934 -32.54 -1.18 -13.48
C LYS A 934 -31.81 -1.65 -14.77
N HIS A 935 -31.02 -2.72 -14.63
CA HIS A 935 -30.53 -3.66 -15.67
C HIS A 935 -29.55 -3.22 -16.79
N TYR A 936 -28.35 -3.78 -16.71
CA TYR A 936 -27.45 -4.08 -17.84
C TYR A 936 -27.94 -5.29 -18.68
N LYS A 937 -27.70 -5.23 -19.99
CA LYS A 937 -27.35 -6.33 -20.94
C LYS A 937 -27.24 -5.72 -22.36
N SER A 938 -26.43 -6.17 -23.32
CA SER A 938 -25.17 -6.94 -23.31
C SER A 938 -24.68 -7.08 -24.75
N ALA A 939 -23.43 -6.72 -25.07
CA ALA A 939 -22.83 -7.01 -26.39
C ALA A 939 -21.30 -7.08 -26.32
N SER A 940 -20.71 -8.03 -27.04
CA SER A 940 -19.28 -8.13 -27.31
C SER A 940 -19.09 -8.57 -28.77
N PRO A 941 -18.25 -7.91 -29.58
CA PRO A 941 -17.98 -8.30 -30.96
C PRO A 941 -16.66 -9.08 -31.10
N GLN A 942 -16.68 -10.17 -31.87
CA GLN A 942 -15.47 -10.73 -32.48
C GLN A 942 -15.20 -10.08 -33.84
N PRO A 943 -13.94 -10.03 -34.31
CA PRO A 943 -13.61 -9.94 -35.73
C PRO A 943 -13.32 -11.32 -36.35
N THR A 944 -13.69 -11.50 -37.62
CA THR A 944 -13.51 -12.73 -38.41
C THR A 944 -12.31 -12.62 -39.36
N PHE A 945 -11.65 -13.73 -39.70
CA PHE A 945 -10.79 -13.81 -40.89
C PHE A 945 -10.94 -15.16 -41.61
N GLN A 946 -10.88 -15.15 -42.94
CA GLN A 946 -10.86 -16.33 -43.82
C GLN A 946 -9.89 -16.09 -44.98
N ILE A 947 -9.07 -17.09 -45.33
CA ILE A 947 -8.53 -17.29 -46.69
C ILE A 947 -8.55 -18.80 -47.02
N LYS A 948 -8.73 -19.11 -48.30
CA LYS A 948 -8.82 -20.43 -48.97
C LYS A 948 -8.15 -20.26 -50.37
N PRO A 949 -8.02 -21.30 -51.21
CA PRO A 949 -7.45 -22.65 -50.99
C PRO A 949 -6.50 -23.06 -52.16
N GLU A 950 -5.82 -24.21 -52.11
CA GLU A 950 -5.41 -24.95 -53.34
C GLU A 950 -5.41 -26.49 -53.11
N THR A 951 -5.30 -27.27 -54.20
CA THR A 951 -5.54 -28.74 -54.33
C THR A 951 -4.94 -29.20 -55.69
N PRO A 952 -5.01 -30.47 -56.18
CA PRO A 952 -5.40 -31.77 -55.59
C PRO A 952 -4.42 -32.94 -55.93
N VAL A 953 -4.85 -34.21 -55.72
CA VAL A 953 -4.69 -35.43 -56.58
C VAL A 953 -4.41 -36.73 -55.77
N ALA A 954 -5.01 -37.85 -56.23
CA ALA A 954 -4.90 -39.24 -55.73
C ALA A 954 -5.05 -40.19 -56.97
N PRO A 955 -5.59 -41.45 -56.96
CA PRO A 955 -5.74 -42.49 -55.93
C PRO A 955 -5.36 -43.93 -56.43
N LYS A 956 -5.54 -44.97 -55.57
CA LYS A 956 -5.92 -46.39 -55.89
C LYS A 956 -6.21 -47.11 -54.54
N LYS A 957 -7.42 -47.56 -54.16
CA LYS A 957 -8.42 -48.51 -54.74
C LYS A 957 -7.94 -49.99 -54.68
N HIS A 958 -8.72 -50.98 -54.22
CA HIS A 958 -10.10 -51.10 -53.65
C HIS A 958 -10.23 -52.48 -52.91
N HIS A 959 -11.26 -52.87 -52.15
CA HIS A 959 -12.70 -52.52 -52.07
C HIS A 959 -13.09 -52.17 -50.59
N VAL A 960 -14.19 -52.52 -49.89
CA VAL A 960 -15.51 -53.21 -50.10
C VAL A 960 -16.45 -52.70 -48.96
N ILE A 961 -17.67 -52.16 -49.19
CA ILE A 961 -19.03 -52.79 -49.23
C ILE A 961 -19.39 -53.56 -47.93
N GLN A 962 -20.43 -53.24 -47.14
CA GLN A 962 -21.43 -52.15 -47.21
C GLN A 962 -22.03 -51.75 -45.82
N GLU A 963 -22.28 -50.44 -45.66
CA GLU A 963 -23.44 -49.74 -45.04
C GLU A 963 -24.32 -50.35 -43.92
N LEU A 964 -24.33 -49.70 -42.74
CA LEU A 964 -25.40 -48.81 -42.18
C LEU A 964 -26.91 -49.04 -42.51
N PRO A 965 -27.88 -48.54 -41.69
CA PRO A 965 -27.82 -47.90 -40.36
C PRO A 965 -28.83 -48.49 -39.32
N LEU A 966 -28.96 -47.83 -38.16
CA LEU A 966 -30.02 -48.03 -37.15
C LEU A 966 -31.15 -47.00 -37.31
N ASP A 967 -32.42 -47.41 -37.19
CA ASP A 967 -33.44 -46.66 -36.41
C ASP A 967 -34.75 -47.45 -36.15
N ASN A 968 -35.47 -47.04 -35.10
CA ASN A 968 -36.93 -47.20 -34.85
C ASN A 968 -37.63 -48.57 -34.47
N THR A 969 -38.32 -48.51 -33.31
CA THR A 969 -39.72 -48.94 -32.99
C THR A 969 -40.11 -50.29 -32.31
N PHE A 970 -40.72 -50.16 -31.09
CA PHE A 970 -42.01 -50.76 -30.59
C PHE A 970 -42.13 -52.30 -30.36
N VAL A 971 -42.82 -52.90 -29.36
CA VAL A 971 -43.45 -52.59 -28.02
C VAL A 971 -43.40 -53.92 -27.19
N VAL A 972 -43.36 -54.01 -25.85
CA VAL A 972 -44.42 -54.11 -24.80
C VAL A 972 -43.67 -54.55 -23.51
N GLY A 973 -43.95 -54.12 -22.27
CA GLY A 973 -44.93 -53.17 -21.73
C GLY A 973 -44.95 -53.18 -20.18
N CYS A 974 -46.05 -52.72 -19.57
CA CYS A 974 -46.35 -52.72 -18.11
C CYS A 974 -45.58 -51.73 -17.19
N ASP A 975 -46.15 -50.52 -17.12
CA ASP A 975 -46.60 -49.82 -15.89
C ASP A 975 -46.37 -50.45 -14.49
N SER A 976 -46.20 -49.68 -13.40
CA SER A 976 -45.94 -48.22 -13.26
C SER A 976 -45.52 -47.83 -11.82
N LEU A 977 -44.76 -46.74 -11.70
CA LEU A 977 -44.66 -45.76 -10.58
C LEU A 977 -44.87 -46.22 -9.11
N SER A 978 -43.84 -46.03 -8.26
CA SER A 978 -43.76 -44.94 -7.25
C SER A 978 -42.85 -45.26 -6.03
N LYS A 979 -42.58 -44.25 -5.18
CA LYS A 979 -41.70 -44.32 -4.00
C LYS A 979 -42.53 -44.51 -2.71
N CYS A 980 -42.00 -45.20 -1.69
CA CYS A 980 -41.85 -44.65 -0.32
C CYS A 980 -41.23 -45.61 0.73
N SER A 981 -40.42 -45.03 1.60
CA SER A 981 -40.29 -45.18 3.06
C SER A 981 -40.78 -46.44 3.82
N SER A 982 -39.82 -47.03 4.57
CA SER A 982 -39.89 -47.34 6.02
C SER A 982 -40.74 -48.51 6.61
N SER A 983 -40.11 -49.16 7.61
CA SER A 983 -40.66 -49.86 8.81
C SER A 983 -41.34 -51.25 8.71
N SER A 984 -40.60 -52.28 9.18
CA SER A 984 -40.89 -53.12 10.37
C SER A 984 -42.25 -53.83 10.54
N SER A 985 -42.26 -55.18 10.52
CA SER A 985 -42.28 -56.03 11.75
C SER A 985 -42.39 -57.56 11.50
N ASP A 986 -42.14 -58.33 12.59
CA ASP A 986 -42.04 -59.81 12.78
C ASP A 986 -43.43 -60.56 12.69
N PRO A 987 -43.65 -61.88 13.02
CA PRO A 987 -42.85 -62.83 13.83
C PRO A 987 -42.90 -64.37 13.50
N TYR A 988 -42.53 -65.19 14.51
CA TYR A 988 -42.39 -66.68 14.65
C TYR A 988 -40.96 -67.22 14.41
N SER A 989 -40.18 -67.66 15.44
CA SER A 989 -40.26 -68.91 16.28
C SER A 989 -39.80 -70.17 15.51
N VAL A 990 -39.04 -71.15 16.03
CA VAL A 990 -39.00 -71.81 17.37
C VAL A 990 -37.57 -72.37 17.73
N SER A 991 -37.33 -72.69 19.03
CA SER A 991 -36.37 -73.68 19.63
C SER A 991 -34.82 -73.51 19.66
N GLU A 992 -34.33 -73.29 20.90
CA GLU A 992 -33.34 -74.10 21.69
C GLU A 992 -31.79 -74.00 21.57
N CYS A 993 -31.17 -74.17 22.76
CA CYS A 993 -29.76 -74.44 23.12
C CYS A 993 -28.67 -73.46 22.60
N SER A 994 -28.20 -72.43 23.36
CA SER A 994 -27.40 -72.47 24.62
C SER A 994 -25.94 -72.94 24.39
N CYS A 995 -24.85 -72.34 24.90
CA CYS A 995 -24.61 -71.40 26.03
C CYS A 995 -23.28 -70.61 25.79
N GLN A 996 -22.68 -69.72 26.62
CA GLN A 996 -22.96 -69.20 27.98
C GLN A 996 -22.27 -67.83 28.24
N GLY A 997 -22.96 -66.88 28.88
CA GLY A 997 -22.38 -65.77 29.70
C GLY A 997 -21.69 -64.60 28.98
N GLY A 998 -21.65 -63.36 29.51
CA GLY A 998 -22.16 -62.79 30.76
C GLY A 998 -21.27 -61.59 31.20
N PHE A 999 -21.72 -60.51 31.85
CA PHE A 999 -23.02 -60.20 32.46
C PHE A 999 -23.15 -58.66 32.68
N LYS A 1000 -24.30 -58.05 32.32
CA LYS A 1000 -25.04 -56.92 32.99
C LYS A 1000 -24.32 -55.58 33.36
N ALA A 1001 -25.01 -54.43 33.42
CA ALA A 1001 -26.38 -54.01 33.08
C ALA A 1001 -26.46 -52.47 32.88
N ALA A 1002 -27.65 -51.92 32.56
CA ALA A 1002 -27.88 -50.51 32.23
C ALA A 1002 -29.19 -49.94 32.84
N GLY A 1003 -29.36 -48.61 32.77
CA GLY A 1003 -30.62 -47.89 33.03
C GLY A 1003 -30.91 -47.55 34.51
N GLN A 1004 -31.89 -46.69 34.85
CA GLN A 1004 -32.59 -45.67 34.04
C GLN A 1004 -33.17 -44.57 35.00
N ILE A 1005 -34.01 -43.65 34.51
CA ILE A 1005 -34.35 -42.36 35.18
C ILE A 1005 -35.77 -42.34 35.80
N HIS A 1006 -35.89 -41.61 36.93
CA HIS A 1006 -37.11 -41.20 37.69
C HIS A 1006 -37.87 -42.25 38.54
N THR A 1007 -38.06 -41.97 39.85
CA THR A 1007 -39.29 -41.30 40.38
C THR A 1007 -39.21 -40.89 41.87
N ARG A 1008 -39.55 -39.62 42.15
CA ARG A 1008 -40.38 -39.07 43.26
C ARG A 1008 -40.61 -39.88 44.56
N GLN A 1009 -40.03 -39.42 45.67
CA GLN A 1009 -40.49 -39.47 47.08
C GLN A 1009 -39.53 -38.57 47.91
N ASN A 1010 -39.72 -38.20 49.18
CA ASN A 1010 -40.81 -37.64 50.00
C ASN A 1010 -40.15 -37.20 51.35
N GLN A 1011 -40.84 -36.42 52.17
CA GLN A 1011 -40.42 -35.92 53.51
C GLN A 1011 -40.14 -37.05 54.56
N SER A 1012 -39.43 -36.89 55.70
CA SER A 1012 -38.62 -35.78 56.32
C SER A 1012 -37.92 -36.27 57.64
N GLN A 1013 -37.33 -35.34 58.43
CA GLN A 1013 -36.96 -35.45 59.88
C GLN A 1013 -35.66 -36.22 60.26
N THR A 1014 -34.85 -35.89 61.29
CA THR A 1014 -34.40 -34.65 62.04
C THR A 1014 -33.41 -35.11 63.16
N PRO A 1015 -32.76 -34.24 64.01
CA PRO A 1015 -32.29 -32.86 63.85
C PRO A 1015 -30.85 -32.58 64.39
N ASP A 1016 -30.21 -31.49 63.93
CA ASP A 1016 -29.33 -30.54 64.68
C ASP A 1016 -28.56 -29.66 63.68
N LYS A 1017 -28.37 -28.33 63.78
CA LYS A 1017 -29.02 -27.16 64.43
C LYS A 1017 -28.75 -25.96 63.48
N THR A 1018 -29.57 -24.93 63.25
CA THR A 1018 -30.96 -24.62 63.67
C THR A 1018 -31.57 -23.59 62.69
N PHE A 1019 -32.66 -23.98 62.03
CA PHE A 1019 -33.71 -23.19 61.35
C PHE A 1019 -33.39 -22.30 60.11
N PRO A 1020 -34.39 -22.09 59.20
CA PRO A 1020 -34.13 -21.64 57.81
C PRO A 1020 -35.06 -20.51 57.32
N VAL A 1021 -35.10 -20.23 56.00
CA VAL A 1021 -36.35 -20.19 55.19
C VAL A 1021 -36.01 -20.21 53.68
N VAL A 1022 -36.95 -20.72 52.87
CA VAL A 1022 -36.83 -20.95 51.41
C VAL A 1022 -38.16 -20.52 50.73
N PRO A 1023 -38.19 -20.15 49.44
CA PRO A 1023 -38.74 -18.84 49.06
C PRO A 1023 -40.07 -18.86 48.29
N ALA A 1024 -40.60 -17.66 48.01
CA ALA A 1024 -41.65 -17.41 47.01
C ALA A 1024 -41.56 -15.99 46.43
N THR A 1025 -42.33 -15.75 45.37
CA THR A 1025 -42.46 -14.51 44.60
C THR A 1025 -42.90 -13.26 45.37
N CYS A 1026 -42.60 -12.11 44.78
CA CYS A 1026 -43.23 -10.78 44.96
C CYS A 1026 -44.79 -10.82 45.10
N PRO A 1027 -45.48 -9.77 45.59
CA PRO A 1027 -45.04 -8.36 45.62
C PRO A 1027 -45.43 -7.50 46.86
N HIS A 1028 -45.10 -6.21 46.77
CA HIS A 1028 -45.67 -5.04 47.46
C HIS A 1028 -46.72 -5.23 48.58
N LYS A 1029 -46.40 -4.69 49.76
CA LYS A 1029 -47.14 -3.58 50.41
C LYS A 1029 -46.20 -2.87 51.40
N GLN A 1030 -45.93 -1.56 51.27
CA GLN A 1030 -46.82 -0.40 51.36
C GLN A 1030 -47.23 -0.05 52.80
N THR A 1031 -46.88 1.17 53.17
CA THR A 1031 -47.47 1.98 54.25
C THR A 1031 -48.99 1.95 54.23
N GLN A 1032 -49.61 1.83 55.42
CA GLN A 1032 -50.98 2.30 55.60
C GLN A 1032 -50.98 3.78 56.00
N ARG A 1033 -51.53 4.64 55.12
CA ARG A 1033 -51.91 6.05 55.39
C ARG A 1033 -50.69 6.99 55.62
N ARG A 1034 -50.73 8.27 55.22
CA ARG A 1034 -51.68 8.99 54.35
C ARG A 1034 -50.96 10.20 53.70
N VAL A 1035 -51.26 10.48 52.43
CA VAL A 1035 -51.43 11.84 51.86
C VAL A 1035 -50.18 12.77 51.78
N THR A 1036 -49.61 12.78 50.56
CA THR A 1036 -49.18 13.95 49.73
C THR A 1036 -47.88 14.76 49.95
N PHE A 1037 -47.16 14.88 48.81
CA PHE A 1037 -46.43 16.02 48.23
C PHE A 1037 -45.06 16.53 48.78
N HIS A 1038 -44.12 16.65 47.83
CA HIS A 1038 -42.94 17.53 47.71
C HIS A 1038 -41.81 17.57 48.76
N LEU A 1039 -40.63 17.09 48.30
CA LEU A 1039 -39.28 17.61 48.61
C LEU A 1039 -38.90 17.60 50.13
N PRO A 1040 -37.86 18.34 50.58
CA PRO A 1040 -36.51 17.76 50.65
C PRO A 1040 -35.88 17.78 52.06
N ASP A 1041 -34.64 17.27 52.13
CA ASP A 1041 -33.58 17.56 53.13
C ASP A 1041 -33.76 17.25 54.63
N GLY A 1042 -32.63 16.86 55.24
CA GLY A 1042 -32.11 17.61 56.39
C GLY A 1042 -32.54 17.22 57.82
N SER A 1043 -31.96 16.12 58.35
CA SER A 1043 -31.41 15.99 59.73
C SER A 1043 -32.06 16.71 60.93
N GLN A 1044 -32.36 15.97 62.02
CA GLN A 1044 -31.80 16.18 63.39
C GLN A 1044 -32.53 15.36 64.48
N GLU A 1045 -31.80 15.00 65.55
CA GLU A 1045 -32.15 15.08 66.98
C GLU A 1045 -30.82 14.92 67.78
N SER A 1046 -30.37 15.84 68.66
CA SER A 1046 -30.85 16.23 70.02
C SER A 1046 -30.26 15.31 71.12
N CYS A 1047 -29.95 15.72 72.38
CA CYS A 1047 -30.27 16.90 73.21
C CYS A 1047 -29.09 17.27 74.16
N SER A 1048 -29.26 18.29 75.01
CA SER A 1048 -28.35 18.72 76.11
C SER A 1048 -29.00 18.47 77.52
N ASP A 1049 -28.56 18.95 78.71
CA ASP A 1049 -27.66 20.05 79.10
C ASP A 1049 -27.18 19.97 80.59
N SER A 1050 -26.33 20.92 80.99
CA SER A 1050 -26.01 21.40 82.37
C SER A 1050 -25.14 20.58 83.34
N GLY A 1051 -24.26 21.28 84.10
CA GLY A 1051 -23.54 20.75 85.29
C GLY A 1051 -22.13 21.34 85.51
N LEU A 1052 -21.79 21.71 86.76
CA LEU A 1052 -20.46 22.23 87.18
C LEU A 1052 -19.80 21.30 88.24
N GLY A 1053 -18.47 21.22 88.25
CA GLY A 1053 -17.66 20.47 89.23
C GLY A 1053 -16.15 20.76 89.08
N GLU A 1054 -15.35 20.54 90.13
CA GLU A 1054 -13.97 21.07 90.24
C GLU A 1054 -12.81 20.05 90.07
N GLN A 1055 -11.60 20.62 90.00
CA GLN A 1055 -10.27 20.12 90.41
C GLN A 1055 -9.32 19.46 89.39
N GLU A 1056 -8.05 19.80 89.58
CA GLU A 1056 -6.85 19.52 88.77
C GLU A 1056 -5.96 18.47 89.50
N PRO A 1057 -4.86 17.93 88.93
CA PRO A 1057 -3.59 18.69 88.95
C PRO A 1057 -2.61 18.48 87.77
N SER A 1058 -1.77 19.49 87.54
CA SER A 1058 -0.45 19.49 86.86
C SER A 1058 -0.41 19.11 85.35
N SER A 1059 -0.13 19.98 84.36
CA SER A 1059 0.87 21.07 84.15
C SER A 1059 2.17 20.58 83.46
N SER A 1060 2.85 21.35 82.58
CA SER A 1060 2.77 22.79 82.26
C SER A 1060 3.22 23.18 80.82
N ALA A 1061 2.74 24.34 80.33
CA ALA A 1061 3.39 25.32 79.41
C ALA A 1061 3.88 24.93 77.97
N SER A 1062 3.94 25.82 76.96
CA SER A 1062 3.28 27.15 76.72
C SER A 1062 3.51 27.74 75.30
N ILE A 1063 2.43 28.16 74.61
CA ILE A 1063 2.19 29.50 73.98
C ILE A 1063 3.03 30.00 72.75
N THR A 1064 2.35 30.78 71.87
CA THR A 1064 2.81 31.83 70.88
C THR A 1064 3.11 31.53 69.39
N GLN A 1065 2.88 32.58 68.58
CA GLN A 1065 3.22 32.85 67.16
C GLN A 1065 4.64 33.53 67.09
N PRO A 1066 5.15 34.19 66.01
CA PRO A 1066 4.70 34.41 64.62
C PRO A 1066 5.84 34.27 63.54
N LEU A 1067 5.74 35.01 62.42
CA LEU A 1067 6.78 35.30 61.40
C LEU A 1067 7.64 36.55 61.81
N PRO A 1068 8.52 37.16 60.96
CA PRO A 1068 9.84 36.70 60.49
C PRO A 1068 10.98 37.77 60.63
N LEU A 1069 12.20 37.48 60.12
CA LEU A 1069 13.35 38.39 59.82
C LEU A 1069 14.20 38.98 60.99
N GLY A 1070 15.54 38.96 60.87
CA GLY A 1070 16.48 39.70 61.73
C GLY A 1070 18.00 39.35 61.58
N PHE A 1071 18.86 40.37 61.69
CA PHE A 1071 20.36 40.39 61.73
C PHE A 1071 20.80 41.21 63.00
N PRO A 1072 22.08 41.47 63.36
CA PRO A 1072 23.41 40.83 63.14
C PRO A 1072 24.28 40.71 64.46
N GLN A 1073 25.63 40.60 64.32
CA GLN A 1073 26.74 40.75 65.31
C GLN A 1073 27.00 39.56 66.26
N ASP A 1074 28.16 38.86 66.19
CA ASP A 1074 29.54 39.11 66.70
C ASP A 1074 29.75 38.37 68.06
N GLU A 1075 30.90 37.76 68.43
CA GLU A 1075 32.31 38.18 68.34
C GLU A 1075 33.34 37.03 68.08
N TYR A 1076 34.44 37.36 67.37
CA TYR A 1076 35.87 36.94 67.55
C TYR A 1076 36.28 35.48 67.83
N TYR A 1077 37.31 34.86 67.20
CA TYR A 1077 38.15 35.02 65.97
C TYR A 1077 38.93 33.65 65.84
N GLU A 1078 40.14 33.30 65.35
CA GLU A 1078 41.36 33.76 64.62
C GLU A 1078 42.11 32.46 64.17
N GLN A 1079 42.96 32.31 63.14
CA GLN A 1079 43.39 33.13 61.98
C GLN A 1079 44.17 32.26 60.93
N THR A 1080 44.96 32.90 60.05
CA THR A 1080 46.04 32.43 59.15
C THR A 1080 45.80 31.40 58.02
N SER A 1081 46.55 31.62 56.91
CA SER A 1081 46.69 30.83 55.67
C SER A 1081 48.20 30.84 55.26
N PRO A 1082 48.72 30.13 54.21
CA PRO A 1082 48.52 30.52 52.78
C PRO A 1082 48.80 29.43 51.68
N ASN A 1083 48.87 29.87 50.40
CA ASN A 1083 49.62 29.28 49.25
C ASN A 1083 49.14 27.97 48.56
N SER A 1084 49.46 27.67 47.28
CA SER A 1084 49.80 28.50 46.07
C SER A 1084 50.02 27.64 44.79
N ARG A 1085 49.73 28.18 43.59
CA ARG A 1085 50.40 28.00 42.24
C ARG A 1085 50.74 26.59 41.68
N THR A 1086 50.41 26.28 40.41
CA THR A 1086 51.23 26.36 39.14
C THR A 1086 52.61 25.65 39.18
N GLU A 1087 53.23 25.11 38.11
CA GLU A 1087 53.06 25.13 36.64
C GLU A 1087 53.92 23.99 36.03
N GLY A 1088 53.88 23.70 34.72
CA GLY A 1088 54.97 22.92 34.05
C GLY A 1088 54.60 22.09 32.82
N ASP A 1089 55.21 22.41 31.66
CA ASP A 1089 55.16 21.62 30.42
C ASP A 1089 56.05 20.37 30.44
N GLY A 1090 55.80 19.39 29.56
CA GLY A 1090 56.67 18.22 29.37
C GLY A 1090 56.31 17.32 28.18
N ASN A 1091 56.92 17.56 27.02
CA ASN A 1091 56.92 16.63 25.88
C ASN A 1091 57.52 15.26 26.27
N SER A 1092 57.03 14.15 25.71
CA SER A 1092 57.79 13.36 24.71
C SER A 1092 57.07 12.06 24.26
N ASP A 1093 56.89 11.93 22.94
CA ASP A 1093 56.94 10.65 22.19
C ASP A 1093 58.42 10.13 22.20
N PRO A 1094 58.76 8.87 21.78
CA PRO A 1094 57.98 7.96 20.93
C PRO A 1094 58.13 6.44 21.25
N GLU A 1095 57.68 5.60 20.30
CA GLU A 1095 58.19 4.25 19.99
C GLU A 1095 57.96 3.10 21.01
N SER A 1096 57.76 1.83 20.60
CA SER A 1096 57.66 1.24 19.25
C SER A 1096 56.86 -0.07 19.21
N ASN A 1097 56.40 -0.42 18.00
CA ASN A 1097 55.93 -1.74 17.54
C ASN A 1097 57.08 -2.79 17.53
N PRO A 1098 56.89 -4.11 17.24
CA PRO A 1098 55.70 -4.81 16.71
C PRO A 1098 55.39 -6.22 17.35
N SER A 1099 54.42 -6.95 16.76
CA SER A 1099 54.33 -8.43 16.54
C SER A 1099 54.88 -9.46 17.56
N GLY A 1100 54.25 -10.62 17.81
CA GLY A 1100 53.13 -11.32 17.15
C GLY A 1100 53.21 -12.84 17.41
N THR A 1101 52.53 -13.69 16.62
CA THR A 1101 52.51 -15.19 16.66
C THR A 1101 51.86 -15.87 17.90
N ASP A 1102 51.49 -17.16 17.89
CA ASP A 1102 50.64 -17.92 16.93
C ASP A 1102 50.05 -19.19 17.63
N ARG A 1103 49.00 -19.79 17.04
CA ARG A 1103 48.44 -21.18 17.16
C ARG A 1103 48.74 -22.14 18.34
N CYS A 1104 47.63 -22.57 18.96
CA CYS A 1104 47.16 -23.97 19.11
C CYS A 1104 47.72 -24.99 20.15
N CYS A 1105 46.75 -25.74 20.74
CA CYS A 1105 46.80 -27.18 21.17
C CYS A 1105 47.65 -27.53 22.44
N THR A 1106 47.39 -28.58 23.25
CA THR A 1106 46.37 -29.68 23.27
C THR A 1106 46.29 -30.37 24.66
N VAL A 1107 45.40 -31.38 24.83
CA VAL A 1107 45.33 -32.41 25.92
C VAL A 1107 44.78 -31.94 27.29
N GLY A 1108 43.99 -32.71 28.08
CA GLY A 1108 43.17 -33.91 27.78
C GLY A 1108 43.21 -35.07 28.81
N ARG A 1109 42.06 -35.40 29.44
CA ARG A 1109 41.74 -36.65 30.21
C ARG A 1109 42.52 -36.87 31.55
N SER A 1110 42.09 -37.69 32.53
CA SER A 1110 40.88 -38.51 32.75
C SER A 1110 40.69 -38.97 34.22
N SER A 1111 39.43 -39.25 34.64
CA SER A 1111 39.00 -40.30 35.63
C SER A 1111 39.46 -40.22 37.12
N ALA A 1112 38.75 -40.69 38.18
CA ALA A 1112 37.37 -41.12 38.48
C ALA A 1112 37.25 -41.22 40.06
N VAL A 1113 36.35 -41.88 40.82
CA VAL A 1113 35.22 -42.83 40.62
C VAL A 1113 34.30 -42.89 41.89
N PHE A 1114 32.98 -43.17 41.75
CA PHE A 1114 32.01 -43.53 42.84
C PHE A 1114 31.86 -42.48 43.99
N ILE A 1115 31.09 -42.62 45.10
CA ILE A 1115 30.26 -43.67 45.79
C ILE A 1115 28.81 -43.16 46.03
N CYS A 1116 27.89 -43.99 46.58
CA CYS A 1116 26.42 -43.86 46.48
C CYS A 1116 25.63 -43.34 47.71
N SER A 1117 24.51 -42.67 47.42
CA SER A 1117 23.21 -42.68 48.15
C SER A 1117 22.09 -42.15 47.19
N GLY A 1118 20.78 -42.17 47.45
CA GLY A 1118 20.02 -42.68 48.61
C GLY A 1118 18.53 -43.06 48.38
N ARG A 1119 17.85 -42.61 47.30
CA ARG A 1119 16.37 -42.74 47.01
C ARG A 1119 15.47 -41.74 47.80
N LYS A 1120 14.18 -41.48 47.51
CA LYS A 1120 13.13 -42.20 46.70
C LYS A 1120 11.91 -41.29 46.32
N ASN A 1121 11.36 -41.42 45.09
CA ASN A 1121 9.93 -41.35 44.64
C ASN A 1121 8.95 -40.18 45.02
N SER A 1122 7.84 -39.87 44.29
CA SER A 1122 7.37 -40.12 42.89
C SER A 1122 5.96 -39.51 42.59
N TYR A 1123 5.69 -39.07 41.33
CA TYR A 1123 4.35 -38.80 40.72
C TYR A 1123 3.52 -37.61 41.31
N HIS A 1124 2.42 -37.06 40.75
CA HIS A 1124 1.56 -37.23 39.52
C HIS A 1124 0.75 -35.88 39.30
N ALA A 1125 -0.15 -35.59 38.33
CA ALA A 1125 -0.77 -36.23 37.12
C ALA A 1125 -1.38 -35.14 36.15
N PHE A 1126 -2.23 -35.56 35.20
CA PHE A 1126 -2.99 -34.87 34.12
C PHE A 1126 -4.02 -33.78 34.49
N HIS A 1127 -4.21 -32.79 33.59
CA HIS A 1127 -5.34 -32.77 32.63
C HIS A 1127 -4.90 -32.17 31.28
#